data_AF-A0A9E0VGS8-F1
#
_entry.id   AF-A0A9E0VGS8-F1
#
_cell.length_a   1.000
_cell.length_b   1.000
_cell.length_c   1.000
_cell.angle_alpha   90.00
_cell.angle_beta   90.00
_cell.angle_gamma   90.00
#
_symmetry.space_group_name_H-M   'P 1'
#
loop_
_entity.id
_entity.type
_entity.pdbx_description
1 polymer ?
#
loop_
_entity_poly.entity_id
_entity_poly.type
_entity_poly.pdbx_seq_one_letter_code
_entity_poly.pdbx_strand_id
1 'polypeptide(L)'
;MIKIERFRRRLMLIPAMFLVLFATADAAVLTVTKTADTNDGVCDADCSLREAVGAAAASGDAIVFGPLFNAAQTIALGGTQLSIAKSLSVNGPGPALLTVSGGGLSRVFLIGSGQTVTLSGLRIAGGKTTNDDGAGVKNNGGNLTLANVVVTGNTAAATGFSLARGGGVANASLGGTVTIINSTVSGNSVTGGSGNNAFGGGVFNQSGTLNGNFNVVVITNSLIAGNSSTNSGGGIDNEGSLTITNSTVSGNQNTAPDGLNGGGMYVSTGGATTVTGTTFSGNSSNNAGGGLHIAQGDVTVTNSTFSGNTAVFGGGGIEKPAASVLTLTNVTVTGNTATNGAATGGGLRTANGTVNTRNGIFAGNSSNTRPDVSGTVVSQGYNLVGVSTGATGFTGPGDILDPAGGARLSPLGNFGGPTLTHAPLLNNTPALNSPAIDAADPLNPPAADQRGVARPQDGDNNGSARADIGAFELAAAASNYTAALPSVNVNQPYSLTIAVDTVQNGVTFTYCLSNGALPPGLSGINSCFAPVTEPEDGFSPAAAVVVSGTPTQGGTYNFTVRAADPAGNFTQTQYMLNVLAPTAAPVSIGGRVATAAGSGIRSARVTLTDAAGTVRTAFTGTFGFYRFDELTPGETYVLSVAARRFTFTPGTRVYTVFENAADADFIADDGIGAAASRQSNSSKEKKQ
;
A
#
# COMPACT_ATOMS: atom_id res chain seq x y z
N MET A 1 10.55 -1.22 81.10
CA MET A 1 9.23 -1.72 80.65
C MET A 1 8.44 -0.54 80.09
N ILE A 2 7.89 -0.70 78.89
CA ILE A 2 7.28 0.27 77.96
C ILE A 2 6.16 1.11 78.63
N LYS A 3 6.23 2.46 78.66
CA LYS A 3 5.74 3.50 77.71
C LYS A 3 4.23 3.51 77.41
N ILE A 4 3.50 4.47 77.99
CA ILE A 4 2.36 5.18 77.37
C ILE A 4 2.40 6.62 77.88
N GLU A 5 2.54 7.61 76.99
CA GLU A 5 1.97 8.94 77.26
C GLU A 5 1.78 9.78 75.98
N ARG A 6 0.81 10.68 76.10
CA ARG A 6 -0.09 11.19 75.05
C ARG A 6 0.49 12.36 74.23
N PHE A 7 0.06 12.38 72.97
CA PHE A 7 0.28 13.43 71.96
C PHE A 7 -0.43 14.75 72.35
N ARG A 8 0.28 15.88 72.37
CA ARG A 8 -0.30 17.24 72.29
C ARG A 8 -0.03 17.82 70.90
N ARG A 9 -1.09 18.14 70.16
CA ARG A 9 -1.03 18.80 68.84
C ARG A 9 -0.55 20.25 68.99
N ARG A 10 0.49 20.63 68.24
CA ARG A 10 0.84 22.03 67.96
C ARG A 10 0.30 22.40 66.58
N LEU A 11 -0.39 23.54 66.56
CA LEU A 11 -0.94 24.24 65.40
C LEU A 11 0.22 24.77 64.54
N MET A 12 0.25 24.44 63.25
CA MET A 12 1.19 25.00 62.27
C MET A 12 0.37 25.53 61.08
N LEU A 13 0.59 26.80 60.74
CA LEU A 13 -0.07 27.50 59.63
C LEU A 13 0.21 26.79 58.29
N ILE A 14 -0.84 26.58 57.49
CA ILE A 14 -0.77 26.11 56.10
C ILE A 14 -0.71 27.37 55.20
N PRO A 15 0.28 27.50 54.28
CA PRO A 15 0.25 28.55 53.27
C PRO A 15 -0.86 28.24 52.25
N ALA A 16 -1.65 29.25 51.89
CA ALA A 16 -2.69 29.14 50.87
C ALA A 16 -2.08 28.68 49.54
N MET A 17 -2.28 27.41 49.20
CA MET A 17 -1.97 26.86 47.88
C MET A 17 -2.98 27.47 46.90
N PHE A 18 -2.52 28.42 46.09
CA PHE A 18 -3.26 28.89 44.92
C PHE A 18 -3.48 27.67 44.02
N LEU A 19 -4.71 27.14 44.03
CA LEU A 19 -5.16 26.17 43.06
C LEU A 19 -5.26 26.90 41.72
N VAL A 20 -4.18 26.89 40.94
CA VAL A 20 -4.25 27.21 39.52
C VAL A 20 -5.10 26.11 38.90
N LEU A 21 -6.38 26.39 38.68
CA LEU A 21 -7.18 25.61 37.75
C LEU A 21 -6.48 25.72 36.39
N PHE A 22 -5.71 24.70 36.02
CA PHE A 22 -5.47 24.44 34.61
C PHE A 22 -6.83 24.03 34.05
N ALA A 23 -7.53 24.99 33.43
CA ALA A 23 -8.51 24.62 32.42
C ALA A 23 -7.73 23.80 31.39
N THR A 24 -8.01 22.50 31.33
CA THR A 24 -7.68 21.72 30.14
C THR A 24 -8.47 22.38 29.01
N ALA A 25 -7.81 23.19 28.19
CA ALA A 25 -8.41 23.70 26.97
C ALA A 25 -8.91 22.48 26.20
N ASP A 26 -10.19 22.51 25.81
CA ASP A 26 -10.76 21.47 24.96
C ASP A 26 -9.98 21.44 23.64
N ALA A 27 -9.73 20.25 23.11
CA ALA A 27 -8.95 20.12 21.87
C ALA A 27 -9.68 20.83 20.73
N ALA A 28 -9.02 21.77 20.06
CA ALA A 28 -9.65 22.54 19.00
C ALA A 28 -9.86 21.65 17.77
N VAL A 29 -11.02 21.82 17.12
CA VAL A 29 -11.31 21.20 15.82
C VAL A 29 -11.23 22.27 14.73
N LEU A 30 -10.19 22.19 13.91
CA LEU A 30 -9.94 23.10 12.79
C LEU A 30 -10.45 22.45 11.50
N THR A 31 -11.31 23.14 10.76
CA THR A 31 -11.92 22.59 9.54
C THR A 31 -11.29 23.22 8.31
N VAL A 32 -10.62 22.41 7.48
CA VAL A 32 -10.10 22.82 6.19
C VAL A 32 -11.25 22.95 5.20
N THR A 33 -11.41 24.10 4.56
CA THR A 33 -12.54 24.43 3.68
C THR A 33 -12.16 24.65 2.23
N LYS A 34 -10.85 24.78 1.90
CA LYS A 34 -10.35 24.99 0.53
C LYS A 34 -9.22 24.03 0.15
N THR A 35 -9.01 23.87 -1.15
CA THR A 35 -7.87 23.13 -1.72
C THR A 35 -6.63 23.98 -1.96
N ALA A 36 -6.78 25.31 -2.04
CA ALA A 36 -5.68 26.22 -2.26
C ALA A 36 -4.75 26.24 -1.04
N ASP A 37 -3.45 26.04 -1.28
CA ASP A 37 -2.41 26.07 -0.26
C ASP A 37 -1.97 27.51 0.06
N THR A 38 -2.86 28.29 0.67
CA THR A 38 -2.59 29.66 1.14
C THR A 38 -2.12 29.68 2.59
N ASN A 39 -1.56 30.80 3.02
CA ASN A 39 -1.26 31.05 4.42
C ASN A 39 -1.37 32.55 4.74
N ASP A 40 -2.55 33.00 5.14
CA ASP A 40 -2.75 34.35 5.69
C ASP A 40 -2.54 34.44 7.21
N GLY A 41 -2.27 33.29 7.86
CA GLY A 41 -1.98 33.17 9.29
C GLY A 41 -3.21 32.92 10.17
N VAL A 42 -4.41 32.79 9.60
CA VAL A 42 -5.65 32.54 10.34
C VAL A 42 -6.42 31.38 9.69
N CYS A 43 -6.99 30.51 10.52
CA CYS A 43 -7.92 29.47 10.07
C CYS A 43 -9.34 29.91 10.43
N ASP A 44 -10.06 30.55 9.51
CA ASP A 44 -11.43 31.04 9.70
C ASP A 44 -12.43 30.38 8.72
N ALA A 45 -13.30 31.15 8.06
CA ALA A 45 -14.24 30.63 7.08
C ALA A 45 -13.53 30.07 5.82
N ASP A 46 -12.36 30.60 5.47
CA ASP A 46 -11.56 30.16 4.34
C ASP A 46 -10.21 29.59 4.82
N CYS A 47 -10.24 28.41 5.42
CA CYS A 47 -9.07 27.78 6.02
C CYS A 47 -8.44 26.72 5.10
N SER A 48 -7.17 26.92 4.74
CA SER A 48 -6.31 25.95 4.06
C SER A 48 -5.77 24.91 5.05
N LEU A 49 -5.25 23.79 4.54
CA LEU A 49 -4.55 22.82 5.38
C LEU A 49 -3.31 23.43 6.07
N ARG A 50 -2.61 24.35 5.41
CA ARG A 50 -1.43 25.02 5.97
C ARG A 50 -1.81 26.00 7.08
N GLU A 51 -2.90 26.73 6.92
CA GLU A 51 -3.48 27.59 7.94
C GLU A 51 -3.94 26.76 9.15
N ALA A 52 -4.64 25.64 8.93
CA ALA A 52 -5.04 24.74 10.00
C ALA A 52 -3.84 24.16 10.77
N VAL A 53 -2.77 23.73 10.08
CA VAL A 53 -1.53 23.26 10.72
C VAL A 53 -0.86 24.36 11.55
N GLY A 54 -0.85 25.60 11.05
CA GLY A 54 -0.30 26.75 11.79
C GLY A 54 -1.12 27.13 13.02
N ALA A 55 -2.45 27.10 12.88
CA ALA A 55 -3.42 27.51 13.89
C ALA A 55 -3.57 26.51 15.04
N ALA A 56 -3.32 25.22 14.81
CA ALA A 56 -3.30 24.21 15.87
C ALA A 56 -2.38 24.69 17.01
N ALA A 57 -2.93 24.91 18.20
CA ALA A 57 -2.27 25.62 19.30
C ALA A 57 -2.05 24.74 20.52
N ALA A 58 -2.85 23.69 20.70
CA ALA A 58 -2.75 22.76 21.83
C ALA A 58 -2.43 21.34 21.38
N SER A 59 -1.80 20.58 22.29
CA SER A 59 -1.56 19.16 22.07
C SER A 59 -2.89 18.41 22.00
N GLY A 60 -3.17 17.75 20.88
CA GLY A 60 -4.40 16.99 20.67
C GLY A 60 -5.42 17.65 19.75
N ASP A 61 -5.15 18.87 19.26
CA ASP A 61 -5.98 19.53 18.25
C ASP A 61 -6.19 18.61 17.03
N ALA A 62 -7.38 18.67 16.46
CA ALA A 62 -7.78 17.87 15.32
C ALA A 62 -8.06 18.76 14.10
N ILE A 63 -7.42 18.42 12.99
CA ILE A 63 -7.69 18.99 11.68
C ILE A 63 -8.63 18.04 10.95
N VAL A 64 -9.80 18.54 10.58
CA VAL A 64 -10.83 17.83 9.80
C VAL A 64 -11.09 18.57 8.49
N PHE A 65 -11.83 17.95 7.58
CA PHE A 65 -12.08 18.49 6.25
C PHE A 65 -13.58 18.75 6.07
N GLY A 66 -13.91 19.94 5.58
CA GLY A 66 -15.28 20.36 5.34
C GLY A 66 -15.94 19.69 4.13
N PRO A 67 -17.21 20.02 3.82
CA PRO A 67 -18.00 19.34 2.79
C PRO A 67 -17.39 19.32 1.38
N LEU A 68 -16.47 20.25 1.06
CA LEU A 68 -15.71 20.24 -0.20
C LEU A 68 -15.00 18.90 -0.45
N PHE A 69 -14.55 18.24 0.61
CA PHE A 69 -13.79 16.99 0.54
C PHE A 69 -14.68 15.73 0.66
N ASN A 70 -16.01 15.88 0.53
CA ASN A 70 -16.92 14.75 0.29
C ASN A 70 -16.80 14.22 -1.15
N ALA A 71 -16.13 14.97 -2.03
CA ALA A 71 -15.68 14.54 -3.34
C ALA A 71 -14.14 14.48 -3.38
N ALA A 72 -13.59 13.80 -4.39
CA ALA A 72 -12.14 13.69 -4.54
C ALA A 72 -11.49 15.06 -4.81
N GLN A 73 -10.58 15.45 -3.93
CA GLN A 73 -9.86 16.71 -3.98
C GLN A 73 -8.36 16.49 -3.86
N THR A 74 -7.60 17.41 -4.48
CA THR A 74 -6.15 17.49 -4.31
C THR A 74 -5.77 18.85 -3.74
N ILE A 75 -5.05 18.85 -2.62
CA ILE A 75 -4.34 20.00 -2.09
C ILE A 75 -2.92 19.93 -2.64
N ALA A 76 -2.61 20.79 -3.62
CA ALA A 76 -1.27 20.90 -4.19
C ALA A 76 -0.47 21.94 -3.41
N LEU A 77 0.67 21.54 -2.83
CA LEU A 77 1.50 22.44 -2.04
C LEU A 77 2.25 23.44 -2.93
N GLY A 78 2.35 24.70 -2.47
CA GLY A 78 2.96 25.83 -3.18
C GLY A 78 4.50 25.82 -3.23
N GLY A 79 5.12 24.64 -3.25
CA GLY A 79 6.59 24.48 -3.27
C GLY A 79 7.26 24.50 -1.90
N THR A 80 6.49 24.47 -0.80
CA THR A 80 7.01 24.28 0.56
C THR A 80 6.24 23.17 1.28
N GLN A 81 6.93 22.43 2.12
CA GLN A 81 6.32 21.34 2.91
C GLN A 81 5.36 21.86 3.99
N LEU A 82 4.50 20.98 4.50
CA LEU A 82 3.72 21.20 5.73
C LEU A 82 4.56 20.79 6.94
N SER A 83 5.06 21.79 7.68
CA SER A 83 5.84 21.56 8.91
C SER A 83 4.91 21.48 10.12
N ILE A 84 4.81 20.30 10.73
CA ILE A 84 4.01 20.05 11.93
C ILE A 84 4.92 20.12 13.16
N ALA A 85 4.97 21.29 13.78
CA ALA A 85 5.82 21.57 14.95
C ALA A 85 5.08 21.38 16.29
N LYS A 86 3.85 20.85 16.26
CA LYS A 86 2.99 20.66 17.44
C LYS A 86 2.29 19.30 17.36
N SER A 87 1.88 18.77 18.50
CA SER A 87 1.18 17.48 18.56
C SER A 87 -0.29 17.64 18.15
N LEU A 88 -0.70 17.00 17.05
CA LEU A 88 -2.04 17.15 16.47
C LEU A 88 -2.47 15.89 15.70
N SER A 89 -3.73 15.83 15.33
CA SER A 89 -4.26 14.84 14.38
C SER A 89 -4.74 15.51 13.10
N VAL A 90 -4.46 14.90 11.95
CA VAL A 90 -5.05 15.24 10.65
C VAL A 90 -5.94 14.07 10.25
N ASN A 91 -7.25 14.31 10.27
CA ASN A 91 -8.28 13.30 10.06
C ASN A 91 -8.93 13.54 8.69
N GLY A 92 -8.32 12.97 7.67
CA GLY A 92 -8.81 13.03 6.30
C GLY A 92 -10.08 12.19 6.08
N PRO A 93 -10.88 12.52 5.06
CA PRO A 93 -12.13 11.83 4.75
C PRO A 93 -11.94 10.45 4.10
N GLY A 94 -10.70 10.06 3.81
CA GLY A 94 -10.31 8.82 3.16
C GLY A 94 -9.27 9.08 2.05
N PRO A 95 -8.33 8.16 1.82
CA PRO A 95 -7.31 8.34 0.78
C PRO A 95 -7.90 8.41 -0.63
N ALA A 96 -9.12 7.93 -0.88
CA ALA A 96 -9.80 8.12 -2.16
C ALA A 96 -10.31 9.56 -2.38
N LEU A 97 -10.55 10.31 -1.29
CA LEU A 97 -11.17 11.62 -1.32
C LEU A 97 -10.18 12.76 -1.12
N LEU A 98 -9.10 12.56 -0.38
CA LEU A 98 -8.10 13.60 -0.13
C LEU A 98 -6.72 13.15 -0.60
N THR A 99 -6.14 13.91 -1.52
CA THR A 99 -4.70 13.87 -1.83
C THR A 99 -4.03 15.16 -1.37
N VAL A 100 -3.00 15.05 -0.53
CA VAL A 100 -2.06 16.14 -0.22
C VAL A 100 -0.80 15.88 -1.05
N SER A 101 -0.55 16.76 -2.02
CA SER A 101 0.47 16.57 -3.04
C SER A 101 1.60 17.58 -2.93
N GLY A 102 2.85 17.11 -2.88
CA GLY A 102 4.02 17.97 -2.98
C GLY A 102 4.26 18.54 -4.38
N GLY A 103 3.50 18.08 -5.39
CA GLY A 103 3.54 18.57 -6.77
C GLY A 103 4.86 18.35 -7.52
N GLY A 104 5.77 17.54 -6.98
CA GLY A 104 7.16 17.40 -7.43
C GLY A 104 8.04 18.59 -7.05
N LEU A 105 7.53 19.51 -6.22
CA LEU A 105 8.18 20.77 -5.87
C LEU A 105 8.72 20.79 -4.43
N SER A 106 8.19 19.93 -3.55
CA SER A 106 8.57 19.90 -2.14
C SER A 106 8.29 18.57 -1.48
N ARG A 107 8.85 18.35 -0.29
CA ARG A 107 8.36 17.34 0.65
C ARG A 107 6.90 17.61 0.99
N VAL A 108 6.09 16.58 1.28
CA VAL A 108 4.71 16.80 1.74
C VAL A 108 4.65 17.17 3.22
N PHE A 109 5.07 16.29 4.14
CA PHE A 109 5.00 16.53 5.58
C PHE A 109 6.37 16.42 6.27
N LEU A 110 6.68 17.39 7.15
CA LEU A 110 7.77 17.28 8.11
C LEU A 110 7.20 17.27 9.52
N ILE A 111 7.47 16.21 10.28
CA ILE A 111 7.08 16.10 11.69
C ILE A 111 8.23 16.58 12.57
N GLY A 112 7.94 17.53 13.46
CA GLY A 112 8.91 18.06 14.42
C GLY A 112 9.33 17.05 15.49
N SER A 113 10.51 17.27 16.05
CA SER A 113 11.07 16.47 17.15
C SER A 113 10.17 16.54 18.39
N GLY A 114 9.96 15.41 19.05
CA GLY A 114 9.14 15.32 20.27
C GLY A 114 7.63 15.47 20.06
N GLN A 115 7.17 15.69 18.82
CA GLN A 115 5.74 15.85 18.54
C GLN A 115 5.05 14.52 18.34
N THR A 116 3.82 14.38 18.87
CA THR A 116 2.95 13.24 18.60
C THR A 116 1.94 13.62 17.54
N VAL A 117 2.04 13.03 16.35
CA VAL A 117 1.21 13.37 15.19
C VAL A 117 0.50 12.14 14.65
N THR A 118 -0.80 12.24 14.40
CA THR A 118 -1.53 11.22 13.65
C THR A 118 -1.96 11.79 12.31
N LEU A 119 -1.58 11.15 11.21
CA LEU A 119 -2.13 11.41 9.89
C LEU A 119 -3.01 10.23 9.51
N SER A 120 -4.29 10.49 9.24
CA SER A 120 -5.24 9.43 8.93
C SER A 120 -6.16 9.75 7.75
N GLY A 121 -6.56 8.73 7.00
CA GLY A 121 -7.58 8.88 5.96
C GLY A 121 -7.19 9.81 4.81
N LEU A 122 -5.94 9.80 4.35
CA LEU A 122 -5.49 10.69 3.26
C LEU A 122 -4.41 10.03 2.40
N ARG A 123 -4.29 10.52 1.15
CA ARG A 123 -3.18 10.18 0.25
C ARG A 123 -2.10 11.25 0.35
N ILE A 124 -0.85 10.83 0.51
CA ILE A 124 0.37 11.63 0.53
C ILE A 124 1.13 11.32 -0.76
N ALA A 125 1.21 12.28 -1.68
CA ALA A 125 1.75 12.00 -3.01
C ALA A 125 2.63 13.10 -3.61
N GLY A 126 3.37 12.74 -4.66
CA GLY A 126 4.13 13.70 -5.47
C GLY A 126 5.16 14.51 -4.67
N GLY A 127 5.57 14.05 -3.49
CA GLY A 127 6.61 14.67 -2.71
C GLY A 127 7.96 14.52 -3.40
N LYS A 128 8.77 15.58 -3.42
CA LYS A 128 10.13 15.53 -3.95
C LYS A 128 11.11 16.27 -3.04
N THR A 129 12.22 15.60 -2.73
CA THR A 129 13.38 16.21 -2.06
C THR A 129 14.64 16.03 -2.90
N THR A 130 15.61 16.91 -2.71
CA THR A 130 16.95 16.79 -3.29
C THR A 130 17.95 16.83 -2.15
N ASN A 131 18.82 15.83 -2.05
CA ASN A 131 19.84 15.65 -1.01
C ASN A 131 19.25 15.66 0.42
N ASP A 132 18.02 15.17 0.56
CA ASP A 132 17.32 15.08 1.84
C ASP A 132 16.32 13.92 1.82
N ASP A 133 15.92 13.48 3.02
CA ASP A 133 15.14 12.27 3.25
C ASP A 133 13.62 12.52 3.25
N GLY A 134 12.82 11.46 3.11
CA GLY A 134 11.39 11.51 3.43
C GLY A 134 10.62 12.44 2.51
N ALA A 135 10.61 12.16 1.20
CA ALA A 135 9.97 13.07 0.23
C ALA A 135 8.45 13.12 0.42
N GLY A 136 7.81 12.00 0.74
CA GLY A 136 6.43 12.01 1.24
C GLY A 136 6.37 12.58 2.65
N VAL A 137 6.94 11.83 3.61
CA VAL A 137 6.94 12.21 5.02
C VAL A 137 8.34 12.04 5.61
N LYS A 138 8.82 13.07 6.31
CA LYS A 138 9.98 12.97 7.20
C LYS A 138 9.53 13.11 8.65
N ASN A 139 9.70 12.06 9.43
CA ASN A 139 9.61 12.13 10.87
C ASN A 139 10.97 12.50 11.44
N ASN A 140 11.09 13.66 12.10
CA ASN A 140 12.37 14.19 12.56
C ASN A 140 12.50 14.06 14.09
N GLY A 141 12.47 12.83 14.60
CA GLY A 141 12.49 12.54 16.04
C GLY A 141 11.13 12.73 16.74
N GLY A 142 10.02 12.71 15.98
CA GLY A 142 8.66 12.72 16.50
C GLY A 142 8.08 11.32 16.72
N ASN A 143 6.84 11.24 17.20
CA ASN A 143 6.02 10.04 17.26
C ASN A 143 4.88 10.17 16.24
N LEU A 144 5.08 9.59 15.06
CA LEU A 144 4.15 9.67 13.93
C LEU A 144 3.32 8.39 13.82
N THR A 145 2.00 8.54 13.72
CA THR A 145 1.09 7.47 13.28
C THR A 145 0.53 7.78 11.91
N LEU A 146 0.69 6.84 10.99
CA LEU A 146 0.10 6.81 9.64
C LEU A 146 -0.99 5.73 9.64
N ALA A 147 -2.26 6.14 9.65
CA ALA A 147 -3.40 5.22 9.79
C ALA A 147 -4.39 5.33 8.63
N ASN A 148 -4.64 4.24 7.90
CA ASN A 148 -5.52 4.26 6.72
C ASN A 148 -5.08 5.30 5.67
N VAL A 149 -3.77 5.42 5.46
CA VAL A 149 -3.19 6.37 4.49
C VAL A 149 -2.60 5.66 3.28
N VAL A 150 -2.45 6.40 2.20
CA VAL A 150 -1.70 5.96 1.01
C VAL A 150 -0.52 6.91 0.78
N VAL A 151 0.71 6.44 0.94
CA VAL A 151 1.94 7.19 0.63
C VAL A 151 2.46 6.71 -0.73
N THR A 152 2.35 7.54 -1.77
CA THR A 152 2.64 7.08 -3.14
C THR A 152 3.26 8.10 -4.08
N GLY A 153 4.12 7.64 -4.99
CA GLY A 153 4.70 8.48 -6.03
C GLY A 153 5.60 9.60 -5.48
N ASN A 154 6.26 9.35 -4.34
CA ASN A 154 7.19 10.31 -3.74
C ASN A 154 8.63 9.92 -4.09
N THR A 155 9.48 10.92 -4.34
CA THR A 155 10.86 10.73 -4.79
C THR A 155 11.86 11.52 -3.96
N ALA A 156 12.76 10.82 -3.28
CA ALA A 156 13.95 11.45 -2.68
C ALA A 156 15.12 11.32 -3.65
N ALA A 157 15.66 12.44 -4.13
CA ALA A 157 16.73 12.46 -5.12
C ALA A 157 18.08 12.78 -4.48
N ALA A 158 19.10 11.96 -4.72
CA ALA A 158 20.49 12.25 -4.38
C ALA A 158 21.24 12.82 -5.60
N THR A 159 22.12 13.79 -5.36
CA THR A 159 23.04 14.34 -6.37
C THR A 159 24.47 14.28 -5.84
N GLY A 160 25.42 13.93 -6.70
CA GLY A 160 26.83 13.75 -6.32
C GLY A 160 27.00 12.72 -5.20
N PHE A 161 27.64 13.11 -4.10
CA PHE A 161 27.90 12.27 -2.92
C PHE A 161 26.91 12.50 -1.75
N SER A 162 25.81 13.22 -1.99
CA SER A 162 24.81 13.48 -0.96
C SER A 162 23.88 12.29 -0.75
N LEU A 163 23.38 12.15 0.47
CA LEU A 163 22.43 11.09 0.86
C LEU A 163 20.98 11.50 0.52
N ALA A 164 20.19 10.53 0.08
CA ALA A 164 18.73 10.63 0.01
C ALA A 164 18.11 9.31 0.46
N ARG A 165 17.11 9.36 1.35
CA ARG A 165 16.57 8.16 1.98
C ARG A 165 15.07 8.23 2.19
N GLY A 166 14.38 7.08 2.16
CA GLY A 166 12.95 6.99 2.47
C GLY A 166 12.11 7.81 1.48
N GLY A 167 12.05 7.39 0.22
CA GLY A 167 11.28 8.10 -0.81
C GLY A 167 9.84 8.40 -0.36
N GLY A 168 9.18 7.39 0.23
CA GLY A 168 7.88 7.54 0.87
C GLY A 168 8.00 8.14 2.27
N VAL A 169 8.57 7.39 3.21
CA VAL A 169 8.63 7.73 4.63
C VAL A 169 10.06 7.58 5.14
N ALA A 170 10.58 8.61 5.82
CA ALA A 170 11.84 8.53 6.55
C ALA A 170 11.62 8.79 8.04
N ASN A 171 12.05 7.84 8.88
CA ASN A 171 12.15 8.01 10.32
C ASN A 171 13.60 8.38 10.67
N ALA A 172 13.83 9.65 10.90
CA ALA A 172 15.15 10.25 11.04
C ALA A 172 15.29 10.98 12.39
N SER A 173 16.54 11.28 12.75
CA SER A 173 16.91 11.92 14.02
C SER A 173 16.54 11.08 15.26
N LEU A 174 17.13 11.43 16.40
CA LEU A 174 17.14 10.58 17.59
C LEU A 174 15.75 10.47 18.24
N GLY A 175 15.34 9.26 18.60
CA GLY A 175 14.10 8.98 19.34
C GLY A 175 12.82 8.97 18.50
N GLY A 176 12.95 8.90 17.17
CA GLY A 176 11.81 8.87 16.25
C GLY A 176 11.05 7.55 16.29
N THR A 177 9.72 7.62 16.40
CA THR A 177 8.81 6.47 16.24
C THR A 177 7.87 6.72 15.06
N VAL A 178 7.74 5.74 14.17
CA VAL A 178 6.71 5.72 13.12
C VAL A 178 5.88 4.44 13.22
N THR A 179 4.56 4.61 13.36
CA THR A 179 3.59 3.51 13.28
C THR A 179 2.83 3.61 11.97
N ILE A 180 2.87 2.56 11.15
CA ILE A 180 2.14 2.43 9.88
C ILE A 180 1.10 1.33 10.07
N ILE A 181 -0.18 1.70 10.05
CA ILE A 181 -1.29 0.77 10.29
C ILE A 181 -2.36 0.89 9.21
N ASN A 182 -2.83 -0.26 8.71
CA ASN A 182 -3.88 -0.33 7.68
C ASN A 182 -3.58 0.57 6.48
N SER A 183 -2.30 0.71 6.11
CA SER A 183 -1.84 1.74 5.18
C SER A 183 -1.08 1.13 4.01
N THR A 184 -0.94 1.91 2.94
CA THR A 184 -0.17 1.52 1.76
C THR A 184 0.98 2.50 1.52
N VAL A 185 2.21 1.99 1.41
CA VAL A 185 3.39 2.74 0.95
C VAL A 185 3.82 2.14 -0.38
N SER A 186 3.54 2.84 -1.49
CA SER A 186 3.75 2.26 -2.81
C SER A 186 4.23 3.19 -3.91
N GLY A 187 5.02 2.69 -4.85
CA GLY A 187 5.52 3.49 -5.97
C GLY A 187 6.40 4.67 -5.54
N ASN A 188 7.04 4.57 -4.38
CA ASN A 188 7.98 5.59 -3.91
C ASN A 188 9.39 5.20 -4.32
N SER A 189 10.24 6.20 -4.55
CA SER A 189 11.57 5.98 -5.10
C SER A 189 12.63 6.80 -4.39
N VAL A 190 13.83 6.24 -4.33
CA VAL A 190 15.05 7.00 -4.13
C VAL A 190 15.87 6.92 -5.42
N THR A 191 16.24 8.07 -5.97
CA THR A 191 16.92 8.15 -7.28
C THR A 191 18.23 8.91 -7.19
N GLY A 192 19.20 8.53 -8.02
CA GLY A 192 20.44 9.29 -8.21
C GLY A 192 21.53 9.03 -7.16
N GLY A 193 22.61 9.80 -7.27
CA GLY A 193 23.84 9.68 -6.47
C GLY A 193 24.90 8.78 -7.13
N SER A 194 26.16 9.21 -7.06
CA SER A 194 27.31 8.34 -7.30
C SER A 194 27.70 7.70 -5.97
N GLY A 195 27.97 6.39 -5.96
CA GLY A 195 28.58 5.70 -4.82
C GLY A 195 27.68 5.46 -3.60
N ASN A 196 26.62 4.65 -3.76
CA ASN A 196 25.91 4.03 -2.62
C ASN A 196 25.24 5.02 -1.64
N ASN A 197 24.48 6.00 -2.13
CA ASN A 197 23.90 7.06 -1.29
C ASN A 197 22.35 7.11 -1.26
N ALA A 198 21.67 6.05 -1.71
CA ALA A 198 20.22 6.03 -1.97
C ALA A 198 19.48 4.86 -1.28
N PHE A 199 18.91 5.09 -0.09
CA PHE A 199 18.48 4.02 0.83
C PHE A 199 16.95 4.04 1.07
N GLY A 200 16.29 2.89 1.03
CA GLY A 200 14.87 2.78 1.42
C GLY A 200 13.92 3.47 0.45
N GLY A 201 13.51 2.79 -0.63
CA GLY A 201 12.57 3.36 -1.62
C GLY A 201 11.22 3.75 -0.99
N GLY A 202 10.65 2.84 -0.19
CA GLY A 202 9.41 3.05 0.53
C GLY A 202 9.62 3.68 1.90
N VAL A 203 10.25 2.92 2.81
CA VAL A 203 10.45 3.29 4.21
C VAL A 203 11.93 3.22 4.56
N PHE A 204 12.44 4.27 5.19
CA PHE A 204 13.76 4.30 5.79
C PHE A 204 13.65 4.49 7.31
N ASN A 205 14.28 3.62 8.09
CA ASN A 205 14.40 3.76 9.53
C ASN A 205 15.87 3.94 9.92
N GLN A 206 16.27 5.15 10.28
CA GLN A 206 17.63 5.44 10.71
C GLN A 206 17.96 4.74 12.03
N SER A 207 19.22 4.42 12.31
CA SER A 207 19.61 3.82 13.59
C SER A 207 19.17 4.66 14.80
N GLY A 208 19.39 5.98 14.76
CA GLY A 208 18.84 6.91 15.75
C GLY A 208 19.33 6.66 17.18
N THR A 209 20.56 6.20 17.38
CA THR A 209 21.09 5.78 18.68
C THR A 209 21.35 6.94 19.64
N LEU A 210 20.59 7.02 20.74
CA LEU A 210 20.99 7.74 21.97
C LEU A 210 20.83 6.82 23.17
N ASN A 211 21.91 6.60 23.94
CA ASN A 211 21.91 5.70 25.11
C ASN A 211 21.37 4.27 24.83
N GLY A 212 21.54 3.75 23.60
CA GLY A 212 21.06 2.43 23.20
C GLY A 212 19.61 2.38 22.73
N ASN A 213 18.90 3.50 22.66
CA ASN A 213 17.56 3.56 22.07
C ASN A 213 17.66 3.84 20.57
N PHE A 214 17.15 2.91 19.77
CA PHE A 214 17.04 3.04 18.33
C PHE A 214 15.74 3.75 17.94
N ASN A 215 15.71 4.36 16.76
CA ASN A 215 14.44 4.74 16.17
C ASN A 215 13.60 3.49 15.87
N VAL A 216 12.28 3.64 16.02
CA VAL A 216 11.34 2.53 15.94
C VAL A 216 10.40 2.71 14.76
N VAL A 217 10.28 1.67 13.94
CA VAL A 217 9.21 1.54 12.95
C VAL A 217 8.35 0.33 13.30
N VAL A 218 7.04 0.52 13.35
CA VAL A 218 6.04 -0.54 13.49
C VAL A 218 5.13 -0.53 12.27
N ILE A 219 5.03 -1.67 11.58
CA ILE A 219 4.18 -1.84 10.40
C ILE A 219 3.17 -2.95 10.70
N THR A 220 1.89 -2.65 10.57
CA THR A 220 0.81 -3.61 10.89
C THR A 220 -0.29 -3.54 9.84
N ASN A 221 -0.76 -4.69 9.37
CA ASN A 221 -1.88 -4.80 8.41
C ASN A 221 -1.70 -3.88 7.19
N SER A 222 -0.46 -3.76 6.70
CA SER A 222 -0.10 -2.75 5.71
C SER A 222 0.57 -3.35 4.49
N LEU A 223 0.57 -2.58 3.39
CA LEU A 223 1.18 -2.94 2.12
C LEU A 223 2.37 -2.02 1.82
N ILE A 224 3.56 -2.60 1.66
CA ILE A 224 4.75 -1.91 1.16
C ILE A 224 5.07 -2.47 -0.23
N ALA A 225 4.74 -1.74 -1.30
CA ALA A 225 4.78 -2.31 -2.64
C ALA A 225 5.28 -1.44 -3.78
N GLY A 226 6.00 -2.03 -4.74
CA GLY A 226 6.42 -1.32 -5.95
C GLY A 226 7.35 -0.14 -5.67
N ASN A 227 8.04 -0.12 -4.52
CA ASN A 227 9.00 0.92 -4.20
C ASN A 227 10.38 0.57 -4.74
N SER A 228 11.19 1.58 -5.05
CA SER A 228 12.51 1.38 -5.66
C SER A 228 13.62 2.19 -4.99
N SER A 229 14.81 1.60 -4.92
CA SER A 229 16.03 2.30 -4.50
C SER A 229 17.23 1.91 -5.36
N THR A 230 18.24 2.77 -5.36
CA THR A 230 19.48 2.56 -6.12
C THR A 230 20.68 2.23 -5.23
N ASN A 231 20.46 1.80 -3.98
CA ASN A 231 21.53 1.25 -3.13
C ASN A 231 21.04 0.11 -2.22
N SER A 232 20.04 0.36 -1.38
CA SER A 232 19.62 -0.57 -0.33
C SER A 232 18.12 -0.47 -0.05
N GLY A 233 17.50 -1.60 0.30
CA GLY A 233 16.08 -1.68 0.67
C GLY A 233 15.15 -1.03 -0.35
N GLY A 234 14.75 -1.74 -1.40
CA GLY A 234 13.76 -1.21 -2.35
C GLY A 234 12.45 -0.83 -1.65
N GLY A 235 11.95 -1.72 -0.80
CA GLY A 235 10.78 -1.48 0.04
C GLY A 235 11.15 -0.79 1.35
N ILE A 236 11.94 -1.48 2.17
CA ILE A 236 12.31 -1.05 3.52
C ILE A 236 13.82 -1.11 3.67
N ASP A 237 14.40 -0.04 4.20
CA ASP A 237 15.75 -0.06 4.76
C ASP A 237 15.67 0.24 6.26
N ASN A 238 16.16 -0.71 7.06
CA ASN A 238 16.16 -0.62 8.51
C ASN A 238 17.58 -0.62 9.08
N GLU A 239 17.93 0.49 9.71
CA GLU A 239 19.10 0.66 10.57
C GLU A 239 18.69 0.74 12.07
N GLY A 240 17.40 0.90 12.37
CA GLY A 240 16.86 0.99 13.74
C GLY A 240 16.17 -0.30 14.21
N SER A 241 15.16 -0.17 15.06
CA SER A 241 14.27 -1.26 15.46
C SER A 241 13.04 -1.33 14.54
N LEU A 242 12.69 -2.53 14.09
CA LEU A 242 11.58 -2.74 13.17
C LEU A 242 10.70 -3.90 13.61
N THR A 243 9.39 -3.67 13.66
CA THR A 243 8.39 -4.74 13.80
C THR A 243 7.44 -4.70 12.61
N ILE A 244 7.30 -5.83 11.92
CA ILE A 244 6.32 -6.03 10.85
C ILE A 244 5.38 -7.14 11.26
N THR A 245 4.08 -6.88 11.21
CA THR A 245 3.05 -7.87 11.56
C THR A 245 1.93 -7.86 10.53
N ASN A 246 1.49 -9.05 10.10
CA ASN A 246 0.29 -9.21 9.28
C ASN A 246 0.31 -8.32 8.03
N SER A 247 1.47 -8.15 7.41
CA SER A 247 1.68 -7.17 6.34
C SER A 247 2.24 -7.82 5.08
N THR A 248 2.22 -7.09 3.97
CA THR A 248 2.78 -7.56 2.70
C THR A 248 3.87 -6.63 2.22
N VAL A 249 5.04 -7.19 1.89
CA VAL A 249 6.17 -6.50 1.25
C VAL A 249 6.32 -7.10 -0.15
N SER A 250 5.93 -6.38 -1.19
CA SER A 250 5.84 -6.97 -2.54
C SER A 250 6.29 -6.09 -3.71
N GLY A 251 6.85 -6.70 -4.75
CA GLY A 251 7.21 -5.98 -5.98
C GLY A 251 8.21 -4.85 -5.78
N ASN A 252 8.94 -4.81 -4.65
CA ASN A 252 9.92 -3.78 -4.38
C ASN A 252 11.26 -4.14 -4.99
N GLN A 253 12.00 -3.12 -5.42
CA GLN A 253 13.17 -3.32 -6.28
C GLN A 253 14.37 -2.53 -5.78
N ASN A 254 15.50 -3.22 -5.67
CA ASN A 254 16.80 -2.57 -5.57
C ASN A 254 17.53 -2.75 -6.90
N THR A 255 17.77 -1.63 -7.59
CA THR A 255 18.37 -1.63 -8.92
C THR A 255 19.89 -1.42 -8.90
N ALA A 256 20.53 -1.35 -7.73
CA ALA A 256 21.96 -1.13 -7.60
C ALA A 256 22.75 -2.35 -8.09
N PRO A 257 23.69 -2.20 -9.03
CA PRO A 257 24.56 -3.29 -9.44
C PRO A 257 25.56 -3.68 -8.33
N ASP A 258 26.04 -2.69 -7.54
CA ASP A 258 27.09 -2.85 -6.53
C ASP A 258 26.67 -2.40 -5.11
N GLY A 259 25.35 -2.25 -4.86
CA GLY A 259 24.81 -1.69 -3.62
C GLY A 259 24.85 -2.62 -2.40
N LEU A 260 24.29 -2.15 -1.27
CA LEU A 260 24.08 -2.91 -0.03
C LEU A 260 22.64 -3.45 -0.01
N ASN A 261 22.37 -4.70 -0.42
CA ASN A 261 21.07 -4.97 -1.05
C ASN A 261 20.16 -5.88 -0.28
N GLY A 262 18.90 -5.50 -0.11
CA GLY A 262 17.76 -6.39 -0.26
C GLY A 262 16.67 -5.70 -1.08
N GLY A 263 15.95 -6.43 -1.92
CA GLY A 263 14.92 -5.86 -2.81
C GLY A 263 13.66 -5.45 -2.04
N GLY A 264 13.15 -6.37 -1.22
CA GLY A 264 12.05 -6.12 -0.31
C GLY A 264 12.50 -5.34 0.91
N MET A 265 13.44 -5.92 1.66
CA MET A 265 13.95 -5.34 2.91
C MET A 265 15.46 -5.53 3.05
N TYR A 266 16.12 -4.48 3.53
CA TYR A 266 17.51 -4.50 3.98
C TYR A 266 17.56 -4.18 5.47
N VAL A 267 18.33 -4.97 6.23
CA VAL A 267 18.56 -4.77 7.66
C VAL A 267 20.06 -4.59 7.92
N SER A 268 20.40 -3.53 8.65
CA SER A 268 21.77 -3.21 9.08
C SER A 268 21.89 -3.00 10.58
N THR A 269 23.01 -2.43 11.06
CA THR A 269 23.31 -2.32 12.50
C THR A 269 22.29 -1.47 13.23
N GLY A 270 21.70 -2.03 14.27
CA GLY A 270 21.06 -1.24 15.31
C GLY A 270 20.17 -2.08 16.22
N GLY A 271 18.87 -2.02 15.96
CA GLY A 271 17.82 -2.60 16.80
C GLY A 271 17.34 -3.98 16.36
N ALA A 272 16.57 -4.65 17.22
CA ALA A 272 15.95 -5.94 16.90
C ALA A 272 14.93 -5.78 15.77
N THR A 273 14.96 -6.70 14.81
CA THR A 273 13.96 -6.78 13.74
C THR A 273 13.08 -8.01 13.92
N THR A 274 11.76 -7.83 13.98
CA THR A 274 10.78 -8.91 14.10
C THR A 274 9.79 -8.87 12.95
N VAL A 275 9.57 -10.02 12.32
CA VAL A 275 8.62 -10.21 11.22
C VAL A 275 7.68 -11.36 11.57
N THR A 276 6.38 -11.08 11.62
CA THR A 276 5.37 -12.09 11.98
C THR A 276 4.19 -12.04 11.02
N GLY A 277 3.69 -13.19 10.58
CA GLY A 277 2.47 -13.25 9.79
C GLY A 277 2.57 -12.49 8.46
N THR A 278 3.77 -12.37 7.88
CA THR A 278 4.05 -11.41 6.80
C THR A 278 4.49 -12.13 5.52
N THR A 279 4.05 -11.61 4.37
CA THR A 279 4.44 -12.13 3.06
C THR A 279 5.44 -11.21 2.38
N PHE A 280 6.61 -11.72 2.01
CA PHE A 280 7.57 -11.12 1.11
C PHE A 280 7.44 -11.76 -0.26
N SER A 281 6.97 -11.03 -1.28
CA SER A 281 6.76 -11.62 -2.60
C SER A 281 7.12 -10.75 -3.80
N GLY A 282 7.65 -11.36 -4.86
CA GLY A 282 7.96 -10.66 -6.10
C GLY A 282 8.97 -9.51 -5.94
N ASN A 283 9.74 -9.48 -4.85
CA ASN A 283 10.74 -8.45 -4.64
C ASN A 283 12.04 -8.82 -5.38
N SER A 284 12.74 -7.82 -5.91
CA SER A 284 13.93 -8.04 -6.73
C SER A 284 15.15 -7.24 -6.27
N SER A 285 16.32 -7.87 -6.35
CA SER A 285 17.61 -7.19 -6.19
C SER A 285 18.55 -7.54 -7.33
N ASN A 286 19.23 -6.52 -7.87
CA ASN A 286 20.30 -6.72 -8.85
C ASN A 286 21.58 -7.35 -8.27
N ASN A 287 21.60 -7.71 -6.98
CA ASN A 287 22.73 -8.40 -6.39
C ASN A 287 22.30 -9.53 -5.43
N ALA A 288 21.81 -9.25 -4.22
CA ALA A 288 21.51 -10.31 -3.26
C ALA A 288 20.29 -9.99 -2.40
N GLY A 289 19.64 -11.01 -1.84
CA GLY A 289 18.52 -10.80 -0.90
C GLY A 289 17.28 -10.22 -1.57
N GLY A 290 16.73 -10.89 -2.57
CA GLY A 290 15.57 -10.38 -3.31
C GLY A 290 14.43 -10.00 -2.37
N GLY A 291 14.07 -10.91 -1.45
CA GLY A 291 13.10 -10.64 -0.38
C GLY A 291 13.71 -9.87 0.79
N LEU A 292 14.71 -10.47 1.45
CA LEU A 292 15.36 -9.94 2.64
C LEU A 292 16.88 -10.09 2.57
N HIS A 293 17.60 -9.05 2.96
CA HIS A 293 19.01 -9.10 3.24
C HIS A 293 19.36 -8.60 4.63
N ILE A 294 20.23 -9.34 5.31
CA ILE A 294 20.64 -9.05 6.68
C ILE A 294 22.14 -8.80 6.70
N ALA A 295 22.52 -7.53 6.52
CA ALA A 295 23.92 -7.15 6.58
C ALA A 295 24.45 -7.19 8.00
N GLN A 296 23.67 -6.70 8.97
CA GLN A 296 23.97 -6.72 10.41
C GLN A 296 22.65 -6.70 11.20
N GLY A 297 22.70 -6.93 12.52
CA GLY A 297 21.52 -6.95 13.39
C GLY A 297 20.79 -8.30 13.42
N ASP A 298 20.17 -8.60 14.56
CA ASP A 298 19.43 -9.85 14.75
C ASP A 298 18.01 -9.74 14.20
N VAL A 299 17.60 -10.78 13.46
CA VAL A 299 16.29 -10.84 12.81
C VAL A 299 15.57 -12.11 13.23
N THR A 300 14.32 -11.94 13.68
CA THR A 300 13.41 -13.06 13.97
C THR A 300 12.24 -13.02 13.00
N VAL A 301 11.99 -14.15 12.33
CA VAL A 301 10.88 -14.32 11.40
C VAL A 301 10.02 -15.50 11.85
N THR A 302 8.73 -15.27 12.06
CA THR A 302 7.77 -16.30 12.49
C THR A 302 6.54 -16.31 11.58
N ASN A 303 6.01 -17.49 11.26
CA ASN A 303 4.74 -17.63 10.52
C ASN A 303 4.68 -16.74 9.27
N SER A 304 5.75 -16.74 8.46
CA SER A 304 5.89 -15.79 7.36
C SER A 304 6.30 -16.51 6.08
N THR A 305 5.95 -15.92 4.94
CA THR A 305 6.16 -16.51 3.61
C THR A 305 7.10 -15.64 2.78
N PHE A 306 8.12 -16.25 2.18
CA PHE A 306 8.98 -15.67 1.16
C PHE A 306 8.75 -16.40 -0.15
N SER A 307 8.14 -15.72 -1.12
CA SER A 307 7.67 -16.36 -2.36
C SER A 307 7.99 -15.55 -3.61
N GLY A 308 8.58 -16.17 -4.63
CA GLY A 308 8.78 -15.48 -5.91
C GLY A 308 9.75 -14.29 -5.86
N ASN A 309 10.66 -14.24 -4.88
CA ASN A 309 11.64 -13.16 -4.80
C ASN A 309 12.89 -13.52 -5.61
N THR A 310 13.52 -12.51 -6.22
CA THR A 310 14.62 -12.71 -7.17
C THR A 310 15.85 -11.91 -6.79
N ALA A 311 17.01 -12.54 -6.82
CA ALA A 311 18.30 -11.89 -6.73
C ALA A 311 19.21 -12.32 -7.88
N VAL A 312 20.22 -11.52 -8.22
CA VAL A 312 21.18 -11.91 -9.26
C VAL A 312 22.21 -12.90 -8.72
N PHE A 313 22.93 -12.61 -7.64
CA PHE A 313 24.07 -13.41 -7.16
C PHE A 313 23.76 -14.39 -6.02
N GLY A 314 22.71 -14.19 -5.23
CA GLY A 314 22.35 -15.16 -4.19
C GLY A 314 21.26 -14.69 -3.24
N GLY A 315 20.71 -15.63 -2.48
CA GLY A 315 19.65 -15.36 -1.52
C GLY A 315 18.43 -14.74 -2.19
N GLY A 316 17.86 -15.41 -3.20
CA GLY A 316 16.67 -14.91 -3.91
C GLY A 316 15.56 -14.54 -2.93
N GLY A 317 15.28 -15.43 -1.98
CA GLY A 317 14.41 -15.18 -0.84
C GLY A 317 15.13 -14.37 0.24
N ILE A 318 16.12 -15.01 0.88
CA ILE A 318 16.81 -14.47 2.05
C ILE A 318 18.33 -14.58 1.87
N GLU A 319 19.02 -13.49 2.17
CA GLU A 319 20.47 -13.38 2.15
C GLU A 319 21.01 -13.00 3.54
N LYS A 320 21.97 -13.79 4.04
CA LYS A 320 22.54 -13.62 5.37
C LYS A 320 24.07 -13.83 5.33
N PRO A 321 24.85 -12.80 4.98
CA PRO A 321 26.29 -12.93 4.78
C PRO A 321 27.13 -12.67 6.04
N ALA A 322 26.56 -12.10 7.11
CA ALA A 322 27.31 -11.58 8.25
C ALA A 322 27.07 -12.32 9.58
N ALA A 323 27.84 -11.95 10.60
CA ALA A 323 27.93 -12.65 11.88
C ALA A 323 26.67 -12.58 12.78
N SER A 324 25.63 -11.83 12.41
CA SER A 324 24.41 -11.70 13.21
C SER A 324 23.58 -13.00 13.27
N VAL A 325 22.52 -13.01 14.08
CA VAL A 325 21.61 -14.14 14.21
C VAL A 325 20.35 -13.93 13.38
N LEU A 326 20.04 -14.93 12.54
CA LEU A 326 18.72 -15.07 11.92
C LEU A 326 18.00 -16.23 12.58
N THR A 327 16.79 -16.01 13.07
CA THR A 327 15.91 -17.07 13.58
C THR A 327 14.67 -17.18 12.72
N LEU A 328 14.43 -18.37 12.17
CA LEU A 328 13.30 -18.70 11.30
C LEU A 328 12.45 -19.77 11.98
N THR A 329 11.19 -19.48 12.26
CA THR A 329 10.24 -20.43 12.86
C THR A 329 8.95 -20.48 12.05
N ASN A 330 8.53 -21.66 11.61
CA ASN A 330 7.29 -21.82 10.83
C ASN A 330 7.26 -20.87 9.61
N VAL A 331 8.34 -20.85 8.85
CA VAL A 331 8.45 -20.05 7.63
C VAL A 331 8.25 -20.92 6.40
N THR A 332 7.76 -20.33 5.32
CA THR A 332 7.71 -20.97 4.00
C THR A 332 8.53 -20.15 3.01
N VAL A 333 9.62 -20.72 2.51
CA VAL A 333 10.55 -20.11 1.55
C VAL A 333 10.53 -20.95 0.27
N THR A 334 9.79 -20.50 -0.74
CA THR A 334 9.53 -21.24 -1.99
C THR A 334 9.48 -20.34 -3.22
N GLY A 335 9.76 -20.87 -4.41
CA GLY A 335 9.67 -20.12 -5.67
C GLY A 335 10.66 -18.95 -5.78
N ASN A 336 11.67 -18.86 -4.91
CA ASN A 336 12.64 -17.78 -4.94
C ASN A 336 13.83 -18.13 -5.84
N THR A 337 14.39 -17.15 -6.54
CA THR A 337 15.38 -17.39 -7.61
C THR A 337 16.65 -16.58 -7.43
N ALA A 338 17.81 -17.23 -7.65
CA ALA A 338 19.09 -16.57 -7.85
C ALA A 338 19.62 -16.84 -9.27
N THR A 339 19.74 -15.81 -10.11
CA THR A 339 19.81 -15.97 -11.58
C THR A 339 21.21 -16.07 -12.20
N ASN A 340 22.26 -15.56 -11.55
CA ASN A 340 23.62 -15.56 -12.10
C ASN A 340 24.19 -16.98 -12.22
N GLY A 341 25.02 -17.23 -13.25
CA GLY A 341 25.70 -18.51 -13.50
C GLY A 341 26.40 -19.14 -12.29
N ALA A 342 26.95 -18.30 -11.40
CA ALA A 342 27.63 -18.73 -10.17
C ALA A 342 26.78 -18.54 -8.90
N ALA A 343 25.52 -18.12 -9.02
CA ALA A 343 24.66 -17.85 -7.88
C ALA A 343 24.27 -19.12 -7.10
N THR A 344 24.05 -18.94 -5.80
CA THR A 344 23.60 -20.02 -4.91
C THR A 344 22.54 -19.53 -3.93
N GLY A 345 21.75 -20.47 -3.39
CA GLY A 345 20.73 -20.18 -2.39
C GLY A 345 19.59 -19.34 -2.98
N GLY A 346 18.88 -19.88 -3.97
CA GLY A 346 17.64 -19.30 -4.47
C GLY A 346 16.66 -19.00 -3.33
N GLY A 347 16.51 -19.93 -2.38
CA GLY A 347 15.72 -19.73 -1.16
C GLY A 347 16.47 -18.93 -0.10
N LEU A 348 17.48 -19.56 0.51
CA LEU A 348 18.32 -18.98 1.55
C LEU A 348 19.81 -19.12 1.20
N ARG A 349 20.56 -18.02 1.26
CA ARG A 349 22.03 -18.05 1.27
C ARG A 349 22.56 -17.55 2.60
N THR A 350 23.45 -18.34 3.21
CA THR A 350 24.15 -17.99 4.44
C THR A 350 25.64 -18.30 4.31
N ALA A 351 26.49 -17.39 4.80
CA ALA A 351 27.95 -17.54 4.74
C ALA A 351 28.64 -17.44 6.11
N ASN A 352 28.19 -16.51 6.96
CA ASN A 352 28.74 -16.29 8.29
C ASN A 352 27.61 -16.17 9.34
N GLY A 353 27.97 -16.34 10.62
CA GLY A 353 27.04 -16.24 11.76
C GLY A 353 26.04 -17.39 11.88
N THR A 354 25.09 -17.26 12.81
CA THR A 354 24.11 -18.31 13.13
C THR A 354 22.79 -18.11 12.39
N VAL A 355 22.28 -19.17 11.75
CA VAL A 355 20.90 -19.24 11.25
C VAL A 355 20.17 -20.37 11.97
N ASN A 356 19.27 -20.04 12.88
CA ASN A 356 18.44 -21.01 13.60
C ASN A 356 17.16 -21.28 12.79
N THR A 357 16.84 -22.55 12.56
CA THR A 357 15.63 -22.94 11.82
C THR A 357 14.81 -23.98 12.57
N ARG A 358 13.50 -23.78 12.68
CA ARG A 358 12.54 -24.77 13.17
C ARG A 358 11.29 -24.74 12.32
N ASN A 359 10.70 -25.90 12.01
CA ASN A 359 9.42 -25.97 11.30
C ASN A 359 9.42 -25.18 9.97
N GLY A 360 10.58 -24.97 9.33
CA GLY A 360 10.68 -24.19 8.11
C GLY A 360 10.56 -25.05 6.86
N ILE A 361 9.89 -24.55 5.83
CA ILE A 361 9.95 -25.12 4.48
C ILE A 361 10.93 -24.29 3.64
N PHE A 362 11.93 -24.96 3.07
CA PHE A 362 12.88 -24.42 2.10
C PHE A 362 12.86 -25.34 0.87
N ALA A 363 11.94 -25.10 -0.06
CA ALA A 363 11.72 -26.01 -1.18
C ALA A 363 11.22 -25.25 -2.41
N GLY A 364 11.46 -25.79 -3.60
CA GLY A 364 10.96 -25.20 -4.85
C GLY A 364 11.63 -23.87 -5.20
N ASN A 365 12.82 -23.60 -4.68
CA ASN A 365 13.61 -22.44 -5.07
C ASN A 365 14.55 -22.80 -6.24
N SER A 366 15.12 -21.79 -6.91
CA SER A 366 15.95 -21.99 -8.10
C SER A 366 17.27 -21.24 -8.01
N SER A 367 18.36 -21.94 -8.31
CA SER A 367 19.67 -21.38 -8.66
C SER A 367 20.46 -22.44 -9.44
N ASN A 368 21.53 -22.04 -10.13
CA ASN A 368 22.33 -22.97 -10.93
C ASN A 368 22.97 -24.09 -10.10
N THR A 369 23.37 -23.77 -8.87
CA THR A 369 23.79 -24.77 -7.89
C THR A 369 23.22 -24.38 -6.53
N ARG A 370 22.81 -25.36 -5.72
CA ARG A 370 22.35 -25.18 -4.33
C ARG A 370 21.06 -24.32 -4.22
N PRO A 371 19.94 -24.79 -4.78
CA PRO A 371 18.74 -23.99 -4.98
C PRO A 371 18.02 -23.57 -3.69
N ASP A 372 17.77 -24.50 -2.76
CA ASP A 372 16.93 -24.20 -1.59
C ASP A 372 17.70 -23.50 -0.49
N VAL A 373 18.82 -24.09 -0.06
CA VAL A 373 19.71 -23.51 0.95
C VAL A 373 21.16 -23.66 0.53
N SER A 374 21.93 -22.58 0.59
CA SER A 374 23.37 -22.57 0.42
C SER A 374 24.03 -22.09 1.71
N GLY A 375 24.79 -22.99 2.35
CA GLY A 375 25.51 -22.73 3.59
C GLY A 375 25.00 -23.54 4.79
N THR A 376 25.59 -23.25 5.96
CA THR A 376 25.31 -23.96 7.21
C THR A 376 24.23 -23.29 8.03
N VAL A 377 23.26 -24.07 8.51
CA VAL A 377 22.26 -23.68 9.50
C VAL A 377 22.47 -24.42 10.81
N VAL A 378 21.79 -23.96 11.86
CA VAL A 378 21.57 -24.69 13.11
C VAL A 378 20.11 -25.11 13.12
N SER A 379 19.84 -26.35 12.73
CA SER A 379 18.48 -26.90 12.77
C SER A 379 18.08 -27.19 14.22
N GLN A 380 16.94 -26.65 14.60
CA GLN A 380 16.21 -26.97 15.83
C GLN A 380 15.15 -28.07 15.60
N GLY A 381 15.15 -28.69 14.41
CA GLY A 381 14.29 -29.79 14.02
C GLY A 381 13.09 -29.40 13.15
N TYR A 382 12.51 -30.43 12.54
CA TYR A 382 11.26 -30.41 11.80
C TYR A 382 11.24 -29.45 10.62
N ASN A 383 12.39 -29.22 9.97
CA ASN A 383 12.47 -28.46 8.73
C ASN A 383 12.28 -29.38 7.52
N LEU A 384 11.70 -28.86 6.44
CA LEU A 384 11.58 -29.54 5.15
C LEU A 384 12.46 -28.82 4.13
N VAL A 385 13.49 -29.51 3.62
CA VAL A 385 14.36 -29.01 2.55
C VAL A 385 14.13 -29.82 1.29
N GLY A 386 13.68 -29.17 0.21
CA GLY A 386 13.32 -29.82 -1.04
C GLY A 386 14.51 -30.43 -1.78
N VAL A 387 15.62 -29.69 -1.81
CA VAL A 387 16.91 -30.07 -2.41
C VAL A 387 18.02 -29.69 -1.45
N SER A 388 18.60 -30.68 -0.79
CA SER A 388 19.59 -30.49 0.29
C SER A 388 21.00 -30.17 -0.23
N THR A 389 21.24 -30.24 -1.54
CA THR A 389 22.55 -29.97 -2.13
C THR A 389 23.01 -28.55 -1.78
N GLY A 390 24.12 -28.43 -1.04
CA GLY A 390 24.65 -27.13 -0.59
C GLY A 390 24.17 -26.66 0.77
N ALA A 391 23.18 -27.35 1.35
CA ALA A 391 22.69 -27.12 2.69
C ALA A 391 23.44 -28.02 3.68
N THR A 392 23.86 -27.47 4.82
CA THR A 392 24.48 -28.23 5.91
C THR A 392 23.85 -27.86 7.25
N GLY A 393 23.88 -28.77 8.22
CA GLY A 393 23.38 -28.52 9.58
C GLY A 393 21.89 -28.80 9.81
N PHE A 394 21.16 -29.29 8.80
CA PHE A 394 19.83 -29.89 8.96
C PHE A 394 19.93 -31.32 9.50
N THR A 395 20.29 -31.43 10.78
CA THR A 395 20.45 -32.70 11.50
C THR A 395 19.53 -32.77 12.72
N GLY A 396 18.54 -31.88 12.81
CA GLY A 396 17.60 -31.82 13.91
C GLY A 396 16.56 -32.94 13.83
N PRO A 397 15.86 -33.23 14.94
CA PRO A 397 14.81 -34.24 14.96
C PRO A 397 13.70 -33.88 13.96
N GLY A 398 13.23 -34.86 13.19
CA GLY A 398 12.12 -34.68 12.26
C GLY A 398 12.43 -33.82 11.03
N ASP A 399 13.69 -33.44 10.79
CA ASP A 399 14.06 -32.80 9.52
C ASP A 399 13.78 -33.76 8.34
N ILE A 400 13.16 -33.24 7.29
CA ILE A 400 12.81 -33.94 6.05
C ILE A 400 13.68 -33.37 4.94
N LEU A 401 14.59 -34.18 4.40
CA LEU A 401 15.51 -33.78 3.32
C LEU A 401 15.19 -34.56 2.04
N ASP A 402 15.21 -33.85 0.91
CA ASP A 402 15.01 -34.41 -0.42
C ASP A 402 13.75 -35.31 -0.55
N PRO A 403 12.56 -34.88 -0.06
CA PRO A 403 11.37 -35.69 -0.18
C PRO A 403 11.03 -35.91 -1.66
N ALA A 404 10.66 -37.15 -2.02
CA ALA A 404 10.23 -37.47 -3.38
C ALA A 404 9.06 -36.54 -3.79
N GLY A 405 9.21 -35.80 -4.89
CA GLY A 405 8.22 -34.83 -5.35
C GLY A 405 8.22 -33.47 -4.63
N GLY A 406 9.23 -33.18 -3.80
CA GLY A 406 9.39 -31.90 -3.11
C GLY A 406 8.37 -31.64 -2.01
N ALA A 407 8.18 -30.37 -1.66
CA ALA A 407 7.27 -29.97 -0.58
C ALA A 407 5.78 -30.06 -0.94
N ARG A 408 5.43 -30.12 -2.24
CA ARG A 408 4.03 -30.17 -2.74
C ARG A 408 3.14 -29.11 -2.08
N LEU A 409 3.36 -27.86 -2.46
CA LEU A 409 2.60 -26.72 -1.98
C LEU A 409 1.67 -26.19 -3.07
N SER A 410 0.58 -25.55 -2.68
CA SER A 410 -0.22 -24.73 -3.59
C SER A 410 0.59 -23.56 -4.15
N PRO A 411 0.15 -22.92 -5.24
CA PRO A 411 0.61 -21.58 -5.60
C PRO A 411 0.37 -20.57 -4.47
N LEU A 412 1.09 -19.44 -4.50
CA LEU A 412 0.87 -18.34 -3.55
C LEU A 412 -0.56 -17.81 -3.74
N GLY A 413 -1.35 -17.82 -2.68
CA GLY A 413 -2.77 -17.46 -2.76
C GLY A 413 -3.32 -16.93 -1.46
N ASN A 414 -4.53 -16.38 -1.54
CA ASN A 414 -5.29 -15.99 -0.35
C ASN A 414 -6.07 -17.22 0.13
N PHE A 415 -5.60 -17.81 1.22
CA PHE A 415 -6.22 -18.98 1.86
C PHE A 415 -6.85 -18.61 3.21
N GLY A 416 -7.30 -17.35 3.32
CA GLY A 416 -7.70 -16.71 4.58
C GLY A 416 -6.54 -16.01 5.28
N GLY A 417 -6.85 -15.25 6.33
CA GLY A 417 -5.86 -14.48 7.08
C GLY A 417 -5.52 -13.11 6.47
N PRO A 418 -4.55 -12.39 7.05
CA PRO A 418 -4.20 -11.03 6.65
C PRO A 418 -3.28 -10.96 5.42
N THR A 419 -2.62 -12.06 5.04
CA THR A 419 -1.58 -12.09 4.00
C THR A 419 -1.63 -13.37 3.17
N LEU A 420 -0.96 -13.39 2.01
CA LEU A 420 -0.95 -14.55 1.10
C LEU A 420 -0.04 -15.66 1.61
N THR A 421 -0.46 -16.91 1.42
CA THR A 421 0.24 -18.11 1.92
C THR A 421 0.34 -19.19 0.84
N HIS A 422 1.10 -20.25 1.13
CA HIS A 422 1.11 -21.49 0.38
C HIS A 422 0.53 -22.60 1.27
N ALA A 423 -0.55 -23.23 0.83
CA ALA A 423 -1.17 -24.35 1.53
C ALA A 423 -0.44 -25.67 1.19
N PRO A 424 -0.13 -26.54 2.16
CA PRO A 424 0.28 -27.91 1.89
C PRO A 424 -0.81 -28.65 1.10
N LEU A 425 -0.42 -29.36 0.05
CA LEU A 425 -1.38 -30.08 -0.79
C LEU A 425 -1.84 -31.38 -0.11
N LEU A 426 -3.15 -31.53 0.06
CA LEU A 426 -3.80 -32.78 0.47
C LEU A 426 -4.27 -33.56 -0.77
N ASN A 427 -4.10 -34.88 -0.76
CA ASN A 427 -4.40 -35.78 -1.86
C ASN A 427 -5.31 -36.93 -1.42
N ASN A 428 -6.11 -37.45 -2.34
CA ASN A 428 -6.88 -38.69 -2.13
C ASN A 428 -6.01 -39.94 -2.01
N THR A 429 -4.74 -39.83 -2.41
CA THR A 429 -3.70 -40.85 -2.27
C THR A 429 -2.71 -40.36 -1.21
N PRO A 430 -2.72 -40.90 0.02
CA PRO A 430 -1.93 -40.36 1.13
C PRO A 430 -0.42 -40.23 0.84
N ALA A 431 0.13 -41.13 0.02
CA ALA A 431 1.54 -41.08 -0.40
C ALA A 431 1.91 -39.84 -1.24
N LEU A 432 0.92 -39.11 -1.75
CA LEU A 432 1.07 -37.87 -2.52
C LEU A 432 0.69 -36.62 -1.72
N ASN A 433 0.27 -36.75 -0.45
CA ASN A 433 0.07 -35.61 0.45
C ASN A 433 1.37 -34.87 0.64
N SER A 434 1.34 -33.55 0.83
CA SER A 434 2.53 -32.78 1.18
C SER A 434 3.26 -33.42 2.37
N PRO A 435 4.61 -33.55 2.33
CA PRO A 435 5.36 -34.06 3.46
C PRO A 435 5.32 -33.09 4.67
N ALA A 436 4.80 -31.88 4.48
CA ALA A 436 4.66 -30.89 5.54
C ALA A 436 3.42 -31.11 6.41
N ILE A 437 2.44 -31.89 5.93
CA ILE A 437 1.19 -32.15 6.67
C ILE A 437 1.49 -32.99 7.90
N ASP A 438 0.97 -32.56 9.06
CA ASP A 438 1.14 -33.23 10.35
C ASP A 438 2.63 -33.49 10.67
N ALA A 439 3.54 -32.62 10.25
CA ALA A 439 4.98 -32.88 10.26
C ALA A 439 5.79 -32.03 11.26
N ALA A 440 5.23 -30.97 11.84
CA ALA A 440 5.97 -30.00 12.69
C ALA A 440 6.18 -30.44 14.14
N ASP A 441 7.14 -29.81 14.82
CA ASP A 441 7.47 -30.05 16.24
C ASP A 441 6.21 -30.15 17.10
N PRO A 442 5.91 -31.33 17.70
CA PRO A 442 4.69 -31.53 18.46
C PRO A 442 4.71 -30.80 19.82
N LEU A 443 5.88 -30.35 20.29
CA LEU A 443 6.04 -29.73 21.60
C LEU A 443 6.02 -28.21 21.55
N ASN A 444 6.45 -27.60 20.45
CA ASN A 444 6.66 -26.15 20.36
C ASN A 444 6.11 -25.50 19.07
N PRO A 445 4.90 -25.82 18.57
CA PRO A 445 4.31 -25.03 17.49
C PRO A 445 3.84 -23.67 18.03
N PRO A 446 3.97 -22.57 17.26
CA PRO A 446 3.28 -21.32 17.56
C PRO A 446 1.77 -21.53 17.67
N ALA A 447 1.09 -20.75 18.51
CA ALA A 447 -0.34 -20.93 18.83
C ALA A 447 -1.28 -20.88 17.60
N ALA A 448 -0.87 -20.17 16.55
CA ALA A 448 -1.60 -20.10 15.29
C ALA A 448 -0.63 -20.00 14.10
N ASP A 449 -1.13 -20.23 12.89
CA ASP A 449 -0.43 -20.02 11.63
C ASP A 449 -0.46 -18.55 11.16
N GLN A 450 0.12 -18.27 9.98
CA GLN A 450 0.14 -16.92 9.38
C GLN A 450 -1.25 -16.30 9.22
N ARG A 451 -2.29 -17.12 9.14
CA ARG A 451 -3.68 -16.70 8.91
C ARG A 451 -4.45 -16.51 10.21
N GLY A 452 -3.88 -16.94 11.33
CA GLY A 452 -4.56 -17.00 12.62
C GLY A 452 -5.31 -18.31 12.86
N VAL A 453 -5.10 -19.36 12.05
CA VAL A 453 -5.66 -20.69 12.31
C VAL A 453 -4.89 -21.33 13.45
N ALA A 454 -5.59 -21.77 14.49
CA ALA A 454 -4.99 -22.35 15.68
C ALA A 454 -4.22 -23.65 15.35
N ARG A 455 -3.14 -23.93 16.08
CA ARG A 455 -2.39 -25.19 15.95
C ARG A 455 -2.52 -26.06 17.21
N PRO A 456 -2.51 -27.40 17.08
CA PRO A 456 -2.59 -28.17 15.84
C PRO A 456 -4.03 -28.33 15.32
N GLN A 457 -4.18 -28.64 14.04
CA GLN A 457 -5.43 -29.07 13.40
C GLN A 457 -5.27 -30.50 12.86
N ASP A 458 -6.36 -31.25 12.77
CA ASP A 458 -6.41 -32.52 12.03
C ASP A 458 -6.77 -32.20 10.57
N GLY A 459 -5.77 -31.77 9.79
CA GLY A 459 -5.97 -31.24 8.44
C GLY A 459 -6.33 -32.31 7.40
N ASP A 460 -5.87 -33.54 7.59
CA ASP A 460 -6.09 -34.67 6.70
C ASP A 460 -7.23 -35.60 7.17
N ASN A 461 -7.84 -35.31 8.32
CA ASN A 461 -8.91 -36.08 8.96
C ASN A 461 -8.51 -37.54 9.27
N ASN A 462 -7.25 -37.78 9.61
CA ASN A 462 -6.77 -39.10 10.00
C ASN A 462 -7.10 -39.46 11.47
N GLY A 463 -7.68 -38.52 12.23
CA GLY A 463 -8.04 -38.66 13.64
C GLY A 463 -6.94 -38.22 14.62
N SER A 464 -5.84 -37.64 14.13
CA SER A 464 -4.70 -37.19 14.92
C SER A 464 -4.26 -35.78 14.50
N ALA A 465 -4.65 -34.77 15.27
CA ALA A 465 -4.21 -33.39 15.04
C ALA A 465 -2.71 -33.23 15.36
N ARG A 466 -1.91 -32.86 14.34
CA ARG A 466 -0.52 -32.42 14.51
C ARG A 466 -0.27 -31.18 13.67
N ALA A 467 0.62 -30.31 14.15
CA ALA A 467 0.92 -29.08 13.41
C ALA A 467 1.64 -29.37 12.08
N ASP A 468 1.41 -28.52 11.09
CA ASP A 468 2.11 -28.57 9.82
C ASP A 468 3.46 -27.83 9.86
N ILE A 469 4.43 -28.30 9.08
CA ILE A 469 5.67 -27.55 8.82
C ILE A 469 5.31 -26.33 7.96
N GLY A 470 5.96 -25.20 8.24
CA GLY A 470 5.81 -23.97 7.48
C GLY A 470 4.83 -22.98 8.09
N ALA A 471 4.49 -21.96 7.29
CA ALA A 471 3.70 -20.81 7.73
C ALA A 471 2.18 -21.03 7.73
N PHE A 472 1.73 -22.21 7.29
CA PHE A 472 0.33 -22.57 7.13
C PHE A 472 -0.01 -23.75 8.05
N GLU A 473 -1.28 -23.85 8.44
CA GLU A 473 -1.85 -25.01 9.13
C GLU A 473 -3.09 -25.53 8.37
N LEU A 474 -3.03 -26.73 7.82
CA LEU A 474 -4.15 -27.35 7.16
C LEU A 474 -5.23 -27.69 8.17
N ALA A 475 -6.44 -27.17 7.96
CA ALA A 475 -7.60 -27.47 8.79
C ALA A 475 -8.58 -28.35 8.02
N ALA A 476 -9.28 -29.25 8.73
CA ALA A 476 -10.26 -30.20 8.19
C ALA A 476 -11.30 -29.62 7.21
N ALA A 477 -11.52 -28.30 7.22
CA ALA A 477 -12.48 -27.58 6.37
C ALA A 477 -11.87 -26.93 5.10
N ALA A 478 -10.63 -27.27 4.72
CA ALA A 478 -9.89 -26.71 3.58
C ALA A 478 -10.50 -26.91 2.17
N SER A 479 -11.75 -27.33 2.06
CA SER A 479 -12.42 -27.52 0.76
C SER A 479 -12.94 -26.22 0.14
N ASN A 480 -13.00 -25.10 0.87
CA ASN A 480 -13.46 -23.80 0.35
C ASN A 480 -12.75 -22.63 1.04
N TYR A 481 -11.66 -22.13 0.45
CA TYR A 481 -11.06 -20.85 0.85
C TYR A 481 -11.66 -19.72 0.01
N THR A 482 -12.25 -18.71 0.64
CA THR A 482 -12.77 -17.51 -0.05
C THR A 482 -11.77 -16.36 0.03
N ALA A 483 -11.12 -16.06 -1.08
CA ALA A 483 -10.31 -14.88 -1.33
C ALA A 483 -11.19 -13.67 -1.66
N ALA A 484 -11.37 -12.77 -0.70
CA ALA A 484 -11.92 -11.44 -1.02
C ALA A 484 -10.89 -10.65 -1.84
N LEU A 485 -11.31 -10.15 -2.99
CA LEU A 485 -10.50 -9.34 -3.89
C LEU A 485 -10.74 -7.85 -3.63
N PRO A 486 -9.74 -6.97 -3.83
CA PRO A 486 -9.94 -5.53 -3.78
C PRO A 486 -11.10 -5.12 -4.69
N SER A 487 -12.05 -4.36 -4.14
CA SER A 487 -13.17 -3.85 -4.93
C SER A 487 -12.68 -2.90 -6.02
N VAL A 488 -13.37 -2.87 -7.15
CA VAL A 488 -13.05 -2.00 -8.28
C VAL A 488 -14.31 -1.30 -8.78
N ASN A 489 -14.20 -0.05 -9.23
CA ASN A 489 -15.35 0.62 -9.85
C ASN A 489 -15.56 0.09 -11.27
N VAL A 490 -16.80 0.10 -11.77
CA VAL A 490 -17.08 -0.11 -13.20
C VAL A 490 -16.24 0.86 -14.03
N ASN A 491 -15.75 0.39 -15.18
CA ASN A 491 -14.90 1.15 -16.11
C ASN A 491 -13.50 1.51 -15.59
N GLN A 492 -13.08 1.01 -14.42
CA GLN A 492 -11.69 1.13 -13.97
C GLN A 492 -10.88 -0.10 -14.36
N PRO A 493 -9.67 0.05 -14.92
CA PRO A 493 -8.80 -1.07 -15.18
C PRO A 493 -8.58 -1.89 -13.90
N TYR A 494 -8.77 -3.19 -14.03
CA TYR A 494 -8.54 -4.16 -12.97
C TYR A 494 -7.56 -5.20 -13.47
N SER A 495 -6.57 -5.52 -12.64
CA SER A 495 -5.63 -6.58 -12.92
C SER A 495 -5.37 -7.34 -11.63
N LEU A 496 -5.79 -8.60 -11.64
CA LEU A 496 -5.48 -9.59 -10.62
C LEU A 496 -4.45 -10.54 -11.21
N THR A 497 -3.25 -10.49 -10.67
CA THR A 497 -2.23 -11.51 -10.94
C THR A 497 -2.49 -12.69 -10.01
N ILE A 498 -2.96 -13.80 -10.55
CA ILE A 498 -2.91 -15.08 -9.86
C ILE A 498 -1.49 -15.60 -10.05
N ALA A 499 -0.70 -15.52 -8.99
CA ALA A 499 0.68 -15.97 -9.02
C ALA A 499 0.72 -17.45 -9.40
N VAL A 500 1.44 -17.74 -10.48
CA VAL A 500 1.73 -19.09 -10.94
C VAL A 500 3.18 -19.32 -10.53
N ASP A 501 3.42 -20.32 -9.68
CA ASP A 501 4.78 -20.73 -9.42
C ASP A 501 5.28 -21.45 -10.68
N THR A 502 6.38 -20.97 -11.26
CA THR A 502 7.07 -21.68 -12.33
C THR A 502 7.51 -23.04 -11.82
N VAL A 503 7.11 -24.10 -12.54
CA VAL A 503 7.80 -25.38 -12.64
C VAL A 503 8.41 -25.89 -11.32
N GLN A 504 7.57 -26.42 -10.42
CA GLN A 504 8.05 -27.31 -9.35
C GLN A 504 8.56 -28.60 -10.01
N ASN A 505 9.86 -28.84 -10.09
CA ASN A 505 10.43 -30.11 -10.62
C ASN A 505 9.95 -30.54 -12.05
N GLY A 506 9.58 -29.61 -12.93
CA GLY A 506 9.00 -29.95 -14.25
C GLY A 506 7.47 -30.05 -14.27
N VAL A 507 6.80 -29.93 -13.11
CA VAL A 507 5.34 -30.06 -12.99
C VAL A 507 4.67 -28.74 -13.35
N THR A 508 3.77 -28.81 -14.33
CA THR A 508 3.06 -27.64 -14.86
C THR A 508 1.58 -27.66 -14.51
N PHE A 509 1.10 -26.60 -13.87
CA PHE A 509 -0.27 -26.51 -13.37
C PHE A 509 -1.23 -25.97 -14.44
N THR A 510 -2.41 -26.59 -14.52
CA THR A 510 -3.57 -26.12 -15.29
C THR A 510 -4.47 -25.32 -14.36
N TYR A 511 -4.86 -24.12 -14.79
CA TYR A 511 -5.75 -23.26 -14.04
C TYR A 511 -7.10 -23.16 -14.73
N CYS A 512 -8.17 -23.48 -14.02
CA CYS A 512 -9.53 -23.47 -14.57
C CYS A 512 -10.46 -22.67 -13.67
N LEU A 513 -11.34 -21.88 -14.28
CA LEU A 513 -12.59 -21.52 -13.63
C LEU A 513 -13.41 -22.80 -13.41
N SER A 514 -13.64 -23.15 -12.16
CA SER A 514 -14.33 -24.38 -11.74
C SER A 514 -15.74 -24.15 -11.21
N ASN A 515 -16.07 -22.91 -10.83
CA ASN A 515 -17.41 -22.49 -10.42
C ASN A 515 -17.57 -20.97 -10.57
N GLY A 516 -18.79 -20.47 -10.80
CA GLY A 516 -19.08 -19.04 -10.96
C GLY A 516 -18.60 -18.44 -12.28
N ALA A 517 -18.55 -17.11 -12.37
CA ALA A 517 -18.12 -16.36 -13.55
C ALA A 517 -17.33 -15.11 -13.16
N LEU A 518 -16.36 -14.72 -14.00
CA LEU A 518 -15.69 -13.43 -13.88
C LEU A 518 -16.69 -12.28 -14.13
N PRO A 519 -16.47 -11.07 -13.56
CA PRO A 519 -17.24 -9.90 -13.95
C PRO A 519 -17.14 -9.64 -15.46
N PRO A 520 -18.23 -9.22 -16.12
CA PRO A 520 -18.20 -8.81 -17.52
C PRO A 520 -17.11 -7.75 -17.75
N GLY A 521 -16.29 -7.93 -18.79
CA GLY A 521 -15.16 -7.06 -19.09
C GLY A 521 -13.83 -7.47 -18.46
N LEU A 522 -13.82 -8.45 -17.56
CA LEU A 522 -12.61 -9.17 -17.13
C LEU A 522 -12.46 -10.49 -17.89
N SER A 523 -11.21 -10.86 -18.19
CA SER A 523 -10.86 -12.08 -18.90
C SER A 523 -9.54 -12.65 -18.36
N GLY A 524 -9.17 -13.86 -18.79
CA GLY A 524 -7.88 -14.47 -18.42
C GLY A 524 -7.98 -15.79 -17.65
N ILE A 525 -9.18 -16.21 -17.22
CA ILE A 525 -9.38 -17.55 -16.61
C ILE A 525 -10.69 -18.28 -17.03
N ASN A 526 -11.38 -17.76 -18.05
CA ASN A 526 -12.72 -18.22 -18.47
C ASN A 526 -12.79 -19.67 -19.01
N SER A 527 -11.65 -20.27 -19.37
CA SER A 527 -11.50 -21.67 -19.77
C SER A 527 -10.26 -22.26 -19.07
N CYS A 528 -10.09 -23.58 -19.04
CA CYS A 528 -8.84 -24.16 -18.53
C CYS A 528 -7.65 -23.64 -19.37
N PHE A 529 -6.73 -22.93 -18.73
CA PHE A 529 -5.50 -22.46 -19.37
C PHE A 529 -4.45 -23.56 -19.29
N ALA A 530 -3.85 -23.86 -20.44
CA ALA A 530 -2.66 -24.69 -20.49
C ALA A 530 -1.53 -24.00 -19.71
N PRO A 531 -0.66 -24.76 -19.04
CA PRO A 531 0.47 -24.22 -18.34
C PRO A 531 1.31 -23.31 -19.25
N VAL A 532 1.75 -22.18 -18.74
CA VAL A 532 2.68 -21.34 -19.47
C VAL A 532 4.10 -21.86 -19.22
N THR A 533 4.70 -22.44 -20.25
CA THR A 533 6.13 -22.73 -20.29
C THR A 533 6.90 -21.43 -20.52
N GLU A 534 8.01 -21.25 -19.80
CA GLU A 534 9.00 -20.21 -20.08
C GLU A 534 9.38 -20.24 -21.58
N PRO A 535 9.56 -19.10 -22.25
CA PRO A 535 10.35 -19.07 -23.47
C PRO A 535 11.80 -19.51 -23.13
N GLU A 536 12.45 -20.24 -24.03
CA GLU A 536 13.80 -20.82 -23.81
C GLU A 536 14.93 -19.79 -23.55
N ASP A 537 14.61 -18.50 -23.50
CA ASP A 537 15.58 -17.40 -23.41
C ASP A 537 15.83 -16.86 -21.99
N GLY A 538 15.14 -17.36 -20.95
CA GLY A 538 15.56 -17.18 -19.54
C GLY A 538 15.54 -15.74 -19.00
N PHE A 539 14.81 -14.82 -19.65
CA PHE A 539 14.77 -13.40 -19.29
C PHE A 539 13.34 -12.82 -19.11
N SER A 540 12.28 -13.63 -19.20
CA SER A 540 10.91 -13.15 -18.97
C SER A 540 10.43 -13.46 -17.53
N PRO A 541 9.57 -12.61 -16.94
CA PRO A 541 8.98 -12.90 -15.64
C PRO A 541 8.10 -14.15 -15.73
N ALA A 542 8.14 -14.96 -14.65
CA ALA A 542 7.29 -16.12 -14.44
C ALA A 542 5.87 -15.86 -14.94
N ALA A 543 5.41 -16.72 -15.84
CA ALA A 543 4.15 -16.52 -16.50
C ALA A 543 2.97 -16.64 -15.53
N ALA A 544 2.40 -15.50 -15.14
CA ALA A 544 1.25 -15.43 -14.27
C ALA A 544 -0.08 -15.64 -15.02
N VAL A 545 -1.08 -16.24 -14.36
CA VAL A 545 -2.46 -16.21 -14.83
C VAL A 545 -3.02 -14.85 -14.40
N VAL A 546 -3.16 -13.95 -15.37
CA VAL A 546 -3.66 -12.61 -15.11
C VAL A 546 -5.14 -12.56 -15.44
N VAL A 547 -5.98 -12.33 -14.43
CA VAL A 547 -7.35 -11.89 -14.63
C VAL A 547 -7.33 -10.37 -14.77
N SER A 548 -7.48 -9.87 -15.99
CA SER A 548 -7.44 -8.44 -16.25
C SER A 548 -8.48 -7.99 -17.26
N GLY A 549 -8.66 -6.68 -17.29
CA GLY A 549 -9.59 -5.99 -18.17
C GLY A 549 -10.24 -4.84 -17.44
N THR A 550 -11.39 -4.44 -17.93
CA THR A 550 -12.13 -3.30 -17.39
C THR A 550 -13.55 -3.79 -17.13
N PRO A 551 -13.95 -3.99 -15.86
CA PRO A 551 -15.25 -4.54 -15.57
C PRO A 551 -16.34 -3.55 -16.00
N THR A 552 -17.33 -4.02 -16.75
CA THR A 552 -18.38 -3.20 -17.36
C THR A 552 -19.69 -3.22 -16.59
N GLN A 553 -19.81 -4.07 -15.56
CA GLN A 553 -21.04 -4.22 -14.78
C GLN A 553 -20.74 -4.34 -13.28
N GLY A 554 -21.44 -3.53 -12.48
CA GLY A 554 -21.35 -3.58 -11.02
C GLY A 554 -22.06 -4.80 -10.42
N GLY A 555 -21.58 -5.30 -9.28
CA GLY A 555 -22.10 -6.47 -8.59
C GLY A 555 -21.03 -7.19 -7.77
N THR A 556 -21.46 -8.16 -6.96
CA THR A 556 -20.57 -9.09 -6.27
C THR A 556 -20.44 -10.37 -7.09
N TYR A 557 -19.22 -10.66 -7.54
CA TYR A 557 -18.92 -11.82 -8.37
C TYR A 557 -18.14 -12.84 -7.56
N ASN A 558 -18.76 -14.01 -7.34
CA ASN A 558 -18.10 -15.15 -6.72
C ASN A 558 -17.68 -16.13 -7.81
N PHE A 559 -16.40 -16.47 -7.86
CA PHE A 559 -15.86 -17.40 -8.85
C PHE A 559 -14.74 -18.26 -8.25
N THR A 560 -14.66 -19.53 -8.60
CA THR A 560 -13.67 -20.46 -8.03
C THR A 560 -12.64 -20.83 -9.07
N VAL A 561 -11.37 -20.59 -8.77
CA VAL A 561 -10.25 -21.05 -9.58
C VAL A 561 -9.74 -22.36 -9.00
N ARG A 562 -9.64 -23.37 -9.85
CA ARG A 562 -8.98 -24.63 -9.57
C ARG A 562 -7.59 -24.59 -10.19
N ALA A 563 -6.55 -24.78 -9.39
CA ALA A 563 -5.20 -25.07 -9.87
C ALA A 563 -5.00 -26.58 -9.78
N ALA A 564 -4.70 -27.25 -10.89
CA ALA A 564 -4.52 -28.70 -10.93
C ALA A 564 -3.19 -29.07 -11.60
N ASP A 565 -2.46 -30.03 -11.06
CA ASP A 565 -1.27 -30.57 -11.73
C ASP A 565 -1.64 -31.67 -12.76
N PRO A 566 -0.68 -32.16 -13.59
CA PRO A 566 -0.95 -33.22 -14.57
C PRO A 566 -1.30 -34.58 -13.94
N ALA A 567 -1.02 -34.77 -12.64
CA ALA A 567 -1.42 -35.95 -11.90
C ALA A 567 -2.87 -35.85 -11.38
N GLY A 568 -3.54 -34.71 -11.60
CA GLY A 568 -4.93 -34.46 -11.21
C GLY A 568 -5.10 -33.92 -9.79
N ASN A 569 -3.99 -33.65 -9.08
CA ASN A 569 -4.00 -33.05 -7.75
C ASN A 569 -4.42 -31.59 -7.88
N PHE A 570 -5.22 -31.07 -6.96
CA PHE A 570 -5.73 -29.72 -7.12
C PHE A 570 -5.94 -28.97 -5.82
N THR A 571 -5.88 -27.65 -5.92
CA THR A 571 -6.46 -26.74 -4.93
C THR A 571 -7.59 -25.95 -5.58
N GLN A 572 -8.56 -25.52 -4.76
CA GLN A 572 -9.60 -24.61 -5.17
C GLN A 572 -9.54 -23.35 -4.30
N THR A 573 -9.53 -22.20 -4.97
CA THR A 573 -9.62 -20.90 -4.33
C THR A 573 -10.87 -20.22 -4.86
N GLN A 574 -11.85 -19.99 -3.99
CA GLN A 574 -12.98 -19.15 -4.31
C GLN A 574 -12.53 -17.69 -4.23
N TYR A 575 -12.96 -16.86 -5.15
CA TYR A 575 -12.68 -15.43 -5.20
C TYR A 575 -14.00 -14.68 -5.12
N MET A 576 -14.00 -13.56 -4.41
CA MET A 576 -15.12 -12.63 -4.34
C MET A 576 -14.64 -11.26 -4.80
N LEU A 577 -15.12 -10.78 -5.94
CA LEU A 577 -14.84 -9.44 -6.46
C LEU A 577 -16.09 -8.56 -6.37
N ASN A 578 -15.99 -7.48 -5.61
CA ASN A 578 -17.00 -6.43 -5.60
C ASN A 578 -16.69 -5.40 -6.69
N VAL A 579 -17.47 -5.39 -7.76
CA VAL A 579 -17.46 -4.31 -8.73
C VAL A 579 -18.47 -3.25 -8.29
N LEU A 580 -17.98 -2.10 -7.87
CA LEU A 580 -18.81 -0.97 -7.44
C LEU A 580 -19.41 -0.31 -8.69
N ALA A 581 -20.73 -0.38 -8.84
CA ALA A 581 -21.42 0.38 -9.88
C ALA A 581 -21.25 1.88 -9.59
N PRO A 582 -21.02 2.74 -10.61
CA PRO A 582 -21.30 4.16 -10.47
C PRO A 582 -22.75 4.26 -9.98
N THR A 583 -22.96 5.00 -8.90
CA THR A 583 -24.28 5.16 -8.32
C THR A 583 -25.25 5.62 -9.40
N ALA A 584 -26.27 4.81 -9.68
CA ALA A 584 -27.27 4.99 -10.72
C ALA A 584 -28.28 6.12 -10.39
N ALA A 585 -27.77 7.28 -9.98
CA ALA A 585 -28.56 8.49 -9.89
C ALA A 585 -28.53 9.16 -11.28
N PRO A 586 -29.69 9.39 -11.94
CA PRO A 586 -29.72 10.19 -13.16
C PRO A 586 -29.09 11.56 -12.91
N VAL A 587 -28.26 12.01 -13.85
CA VAL A 587 -27.59 13.32 -13.76
C VAL A 587 -28.30 14.34 -14.64
N SER A 588 -28.04 15.62 -14.39
CA SER A 588 -28.62 16.73 -15.15
C SER A 588 -27.55 17.63 -15.73
N ILE A 589 -27.80 18.21 -16.91
CA ILE A 589 -27.04 19.35 -17.43
C ILE A 589 -27.94 20.57 -17.41
N GLY A 590 -27.54 21.61 -16.69
CA GLY A 590 -28.18 22.91 -16.67
C GLY A 590 -27.16 24.03 -16.75
N GLY A 591 -27.66 25.22 -17.05
CA GLY A 591 -26.85 26.41 -17.18
C GLY A 591 -27.72 27.61 -17.49
N ARG A 592 -27.07 28.73 -17.83
CA ARG A 592 -27.68 30.02 -18.09
C ARG A 592 -27.23 30.56 -19.44
N VAL A 593 -28.20 31.00 -20.25
CA VAL A 593 -27.94 31.78 -21.45
C VAL A 593 -28.07 33.26 -21.13
N ALA A 594 -27.01 34.04 -21.31
CA ALA A 594 -26.94 35.44 -20.90
C ALA A 594 -26.17 36.32 -21.90
N THR A 595 -26.31 37.65 -21.79
CA THR A 595 -25.45 38.64 -22.48
C THR A 595 -24.12 38.79 -21.75
N ALA A 596 -23.09 39.41 -22.34
CA ALA A 596 -21.83 39.63 -21.61
C ALA A 596 -22.00 40.58 -20.39
N ALA A 597 -23.00 41.46 -20.43
CA ALA A 597 -23.43 42.25 -19.26
C ALA A 597 -24.18 41.46 -18.16
N GLY A 598 -24.29 40.13 -18.26
CA GLY A 598 -24.89 39.25 -17.25
C GLY A 598 -26.42 39.20 -17.23
N SER A 599 -27.10 39.84 -18.18
CA SER A 599 -28.56 39.79 -18.31
C SER A 599 -29.01 38.47 -18.96
N GLY A 600 -30.00 37.81 -18.36
CA GLY A 600 -30.49 36.52 -18.85
C GLY A 600 -31.26 36.65 -20.16
N ILE A 601 -30.96 35.80 -21.14
CA ILE A 601 -31.66 35.76 -22.43
C ILE A 601 -32.82 34.78 -22.31
N ARG A 602 -34.05 35.30 -22.32
CA ARG A 602 -35.29 34.52 -22.25
C ARG A 602 -35.59 33.82 -23.59
N SER A 603 -36.20 32.64 -23.52
CA SER A 603 -36.66 31.87 -24.69
C SER A 603 -35.54 31.53 -25.69
N ALA A 604 -34.29 31.51 -25.23
CA ALA A 604 -33.20 30.89 -25.96
C ALA A 604 -33.46 29.38 -26.03
N ARG A 605 -33.30 28.79 -27.21
CA ARG A 605 -33.41 27.36 -27.42
C ARG A 605 -32.06 26.72 -27.17
N VAL A 606 -32.01 25.78 -26.24
CA VAL A 606 -30.85 24.92 -26.03
C VAL A 606 -31.23 23.51 -26.46
N THR A 607 -30.38 22.87 -27.25
CA THR A 607 -30.57 21.49 -27.69
C THR A 607 -29.42 20.63 -27.19
N LEU A 608 -29.77 19.47 -26.63
CA LEU A 608 -28.85 18.45 -26.14
C LEU A 608 -28.96 17.24 -27.07
N THR A 609 -27.85 16.80 -27.64
CA THR A 609 -27.77 15.65 -28.55
C THR A 609 -26.88 14.58 -27.91
N ASP A 610 -27.37 13.36 -27.79
CA ASP A 610 -26.59 12.21 -27.30
C ASP A 610 -25.73 11.58 -28.41
N ALA A 611 -24.91 10.58 -28.05
CA ALA A 611 -24.04 9.87 -28.98
C ALA A 611 -24.80 9.04 -30.05
N ALA A 612 -26.07 8.71 -29.80
CA ALA A 612 -26.94 8.01 -30.75
C ALA A 612 -27.66 8.98 -31.72
N GLY A 613 -27.49 10.29 -31.52
CA GLY A 613 -28.13 11.34 -32.32
C GLY A 613 -29.53 11.74 -31.85
N THR A 614 -29.97 11.27 -30.68
CA THR A 614 -31.25 11.67 -30.09
C THR A 614 -31.17 13.10 -29.59
N VAL A 615 -32.14 13.94 -29.95
CA VAL A 615 -32.15 15.37 -29.61
C VAL A 615 -33.23 15.68 -28.58
N ARG A 616 -32.85 16.33 -27.48
CA ARG A 616 -33.76 16.95 -26.49
C ARG A 616 -33.64 18.47 -26.57
N THR A 617 -34.75 19.18 -26.37
CA THR A 617 -34.79 20.64 -26.43
C THR A 617 -35.31 21.25 -25.13
N ALA A 618 -34.62 22.25 -24.61
CA ALA A 618 -35.07 23.10 -23.51
C ALA A 618 -35.12 24.57 -23.95
N PHE A 619 -36.03 25.34 -23.37
CA PHE A 619 -36.08 26.80 -23.58
C PHE A 619 -35.76 27.50 -22.26
N THR A 620 -34.99 28.59 -22.35
CA THR A 620 -34.62 29.33 -21.16
C THR A 620 -35.78 30.10 -20.55
N GLY A 621 -35.84 30.13 -19.22
CA GLY A 621 -36.79 30.94 -18.47
C GLY A 621 -36.48 32.45 -18.51
N THR A 622 -37.25 33.24 -17.78
CA THR A 622 -37.12 34.72 -17.72
C THR A 622 -35.71 35.20 -17.33
N PHE A 623 -34.98 34.41 -16.54
CA PHE A 623 -33.62 34.73 -16.10
C PHE A 623 -32.51 34.03 -16.89
N GLY A 624 -32.85 33.34 -17.99
CA GLY A 624 -31.88 32.68 -18.86
C GLY A 624 -31.54 31.23 -18.50
N PHE A 625 -32.08 30.67 -17.42
CA PHE A 625 -31.76 29.29 -17.00
C PHE A 625 -32.46 28.22 -17.84
N TYR A 626 -31.76 27.11 -18.08
CA TYR A 626 -32.27 25.88 -18.69
C TYR A 626 -31.70 24.65 -17.96
N ARG A 627 -32.33 23.49 -18.14
CA ARG A 627 -31.91 22.22 -17.55
C ARG A 627 -32.43 21.03 -18.36
N PHE A 628 -31.64 19.97 -18.41
CA PHE A 628 -31.96 18.65 -18.92
C PHE A 628 -31.74 17.65 -17.79
N ASP A 629 -32.82 17.00 -17.34
CA ASP A 629 -32.78 15.96 -16.31
C ASP A 629 -32.78 14.56 -16.92
N GLU A 630 -32.52 13.54 -16.11
CA GLU A 630 -32.55 12.12 -16.54
C GLU A 630 -31.53 11.80 -17.63
N LEU A 631 -30.32 12.36 -17.52
CA LEU A 631 -29.20 12.01 -18.38
C LEU A 631 -28.42 10.83 -17.79
N THR A 632 -27.96 9.95 -18.67
CA THR A 632 -27.12 8.81 -18.33
C THR A 632 -25.72 9.30 -17.93
N PRO A 633 -25.21 8.98 -16.74
CA PRO A 633 -23.86 9.32 -16.32
C PRO A 633 -22.80 8.61 -17.18
N GLY A 634 -21.70 9.29 -17.49
CA GLY A 634 -20.60 8.81 -18.32
C GLY A 634 -20.79 8.96 -19.82
N GLU A 635 -22.00 9.35 -20.26
CA GLU A 635 -22.28 9.64 -21.67
C GLU A 635 -21.82 11.04 -22.07
N THR A 636 -21.50 11.19 -23.36
CA THR A 636 -21.12 12.47 -23.95
C THR A 636 -22.30 13.10 -24.69
N TYR A 637 -22.58 14.36 -24.36
CA TYR A 637 -23.67 15.14 -24.92
C TYR A 637 -23.14 16.40 -25.59
N VAL A 638 -23.73 16.75 -26.72
CA VAL A 638 -23.46 18.02 -27.41
C VAL A 638 -24.60 18.98 -27.12
N LEU A 639 -24.28 20.09 -26.46
CA LEU A 639 -25.19 21.21 -26.28
C LEU A 639 -24.99 22.25 -27.37
N SER A 640 -26.09 22.79 -27.90
CA SER A 640 -26.06 23.92 -28.81
C SER A 640 -27.14 24.94 -28.45
N VAL A 641 -26.84 26.21 -28.66
CA VAL A 641 -27.71 27.33 -28.29
C VAL A 641 -28.14 28.14 -29.51
N ALA A 642 -29.38 28.58 -29.52
CA ALA A 642 -29.90 29.52 -30.50
C ALA A 642 -30.89 30.50 -29.86
N ALA A 643 -30.68 31.80 -30.06
CA ALA A 643 -31.61 32.85 -29.66
C ALA A 643 -31.76 33.88 -30.77
N ARG A 644 -32.97 34.42 -30.97
CA ARG A 644 -33.21 35.44 -32.00
C ARG A 644 -32.40 36.71 -31.63
N ARG A 645 -31.63 37.23 -32.59
CA ARG A 645 -30.80 38.46 -32.48
C ARG A 645 -29.54 38.35 -31.62
N PHE A 646 -29.13 37.13 -31.25
CA PHE A 646 -27.88 36.88 -30.52
C PHE A 646 -27.03 35.85 -31.26
N THR A 647 -25.72 36.09 -31.27
CA THR A 647 -24.70 35.14 -31.73
C THR A 647 -23.94 34.62 -30.52
N PHE A 648 -23.46 33.37 -30.60
CA PHE A 648 -22.74 32.72 -29.50
C PHE A 648 -21.48 32.09 -30.08
N THR A 649 -20.32 32.42 -29.51
CA THR A 649 -19.03 31.89 -29.94
C THR A 649 -18.25 31.35 -28.74
N PRO A 650 -18.12 30.02 -28.54
CA PRO A 650 -18.69 28.95 -29.36
C PRO A 650 -20.19 28.72 -29.08
N GLY A 651 -20.98 28.52 -30.13
CA GLY A 651 -22.43 28.22 -30.05
C GLY A 651 -22.76 26.76 -29.74
N THR A 652 -21.74 25.92 -29.64
CA THR A 652 -21.82 24.49 -29.31
C THR A 652 -20.79 24.14 -28.25
N ARG A 653 -21.14 23.23 -27.34
CA ARG A 653 -20.25 22.71 -26.29
C ARG A 653 -20.46 21.22 -26.11
N VAL A 654 -19.42 20.51 -25.72
CA VAL A 654 -19.44 19.06 -25.50
C VAL A 654 -19.26 18.80 -24.00
N TYR A 655 -20.11 17.94 -23.43
CA TYR A 655 -20.10 17.58 -22.02
C TYR A 655 -20.08 16.07 -21.88
N THR A 656 -19.11 15.54 -21.14
CA THR A 656 -19.17 14.18 -20.60
C THR A 656 -19.57 14.31 -19.14
N VAL A 657 -20.80 13.90 -18.79
CA VAL A 657 -21.35 14.15 -17.45
C VAL A 657 -21.32 12.90 -16.60
N PHE A 658 -20.58 12.93 -15.50
CA PHE A 658 -20.57 11.88 -14.47
C PHE A 658 -21.39 12.27 -13.23
N GLU A 659 -21.71 13.56 -13.08
CA GLU A 659 -22.53 14.16 -12.02
C GLU A 659 -23.35 15.34 -12.58
N ASN A 660 -24.19 15.99 -11.76
CA ASN A 660 -24.99 17.14 -12.19
C ASN A 660 -24.10 18.33 -12.60
N ALA A 661 -24.18 18.75 -13.86
CA ALA A 661 -23.57 19.98 -14.35
C ALA A 661 -24.58 21.13 -14.27
N ALA A 662 -24.20 22.27 -13.68
CA ALA A 662 -25.05 23.46 -13.56
C ALA A 662 -24.43 24.72 -14.19
N ASP A 663 -23.24 24.58 -14.76
CA ASP A 663 -22.36 25.61 -15.30
C ASP A 663 -22.29 25.57 -16.84
N ALA A 664 -23.30 24.99 -17.49
CA ALA A 664 -23.38 24.92 -18.95
C ALA A 664 -23.81 26.26 -19.58
N ASP A 665 -23.13 27.34 -19.25
CA ASP A 665 -23.55 28.68 -19.61
C ASP A 665 -23.21 29.03 -21.07
N PHE A 666 -24.09 29.78 -21.72
CA PHE A 666 -23.81 30.39 -23.02
C PHE A 666 -23.89 31.90 -22.92
N ILE A 667 -22.79 32.57 -23.26
CA ILE A 667 -22.71 34.03 -23.28
C ILE A 667 -22.82 34.50 -24.74
N ALA A 668 -23.77 35.39 -25.00
CA ALA A 668 -23.93 35.98 -26.32
C ALA A 668 -22.82 36.98 -26.60
N ASP A 669 -22.38 37.05 -27.85
CA ASP A 669 -21.43 38.05 -28.31
C ASP A 669 -22.14 39.41 -28.43
N ASP A 670 -21.79 40.34 -27.55
CA ASP A 670 -22.26 41.71 -27.60
C ASP A 670 -21.61 42.39 -28.83
N GLY A 671 -22.38 42.72 -29.86
CA GLY A 671 -21.88 43.44 -31.04
C GLY A 671 -21.41 44.89 -30.78
N ILE A 672 -20.91 45.22 -29.58
CA ILE A 672 -20.49 46.56 -29.16
C ILE A 672 -19.04 46.51 -28.69
N GLY A 673 -18.13 46.61 -29.65
CA GLY A 673 -16.70 46.83 -29.44
C GLY A 673 -16.20 47.96 -30.33
N ALA A 674 -16.73 49.18 -30.18
CA ALA A 674 -16.09 50.46 -30.56
C ALA A 674 -17.07 51.64 -30.37
N ALA A 675 -16.95 52.37 -29.26
CA ALA A 675 -17.24 53.81 -29.08
C ALA A 675 -17.86 54.10 -27.70
N ALA A 676 -17.03 54.48 -26.73
CA ALA A 676 -17.35 55.48 -25.71
C ALA A 676 -16.14 55.76 -24.79
N SER A 677 -15.06 56.29 -25.36
CA SER A 677 -14.17 57.18 -24.61
C SER A 677 -14.23 58.56 -25.27
N ARG A 678 -15.18 59.39 -24.84
CA ARG A 678 -15.10 60.85 -24.99
C ARG A 678 -16.02 61.57 -24.01
N GLN A 679 -15.34 62.26 -23.12
CA GLN A 679 -15.70 63.39 -22.28
C GLN A 679 -16.99 64.19 -22.59
N SER A 680 -17.58 64.63 -21.48
CA SER A 680 -18.00 66.00 -21.16
C SER A 680 -19.49 66.38 -21.21
N ASN A 681 -19.84 67.09 -20.12
CA ASN A 681 -20.71 68.25 -20.03
C ASN A 681 -22.24 68.09 -19.89
N SER A 682 -22.65 68.21 -18.63
CA SER A 682 -23.39 69.36 -18.07
C SER A 682 -24.90 69.51 -18.34
N SER A 683 -25.55 70.08 -17.32
CA SER A 683 -26.82 70.83 -17.32
C SER A 683 -28.08 69.96 -17.32
N LYS A 684 -28.79 69.87 -16.19
CA LYS A 684 -29.74 70.82 -15.55
C LYS A 684 -31.19 70.52 -15.95
N GLU A 685 -32.01 70.31 -14.91
CA GLU A 685 -33.39 70.79 -14.71
C GLU A 685 -34.36 70.79 -15.91
N LYS A 686 -35.53 70.14 -15.78
CA LYS A 686 -36.74 70.65 -15.10
C LYS A 686 -38.04 70.04 -15.69
N LYS A 687 -39.05 69.97 -14.80
CA LYS A 687 -40.50 69.71 -14.99
C LYS A 687 -40.86 68.23 -15.20
N GLN A 688 -41.78 67.64 -14.44
CA GLN A 688 -42.93 68.19 -13.72
C GLN A 688 -43.09 67.52 -12.35
#